data_AF-A0A6J5VLI3-F1
#
_entry.id   AF-A0A6J5VLI3-F1
#
_cell.length_a   1.000
_cell.length_b   1.000
_cell.length_c   1.000
_cell.angle_alpha   90.00
_cell.angle_beta   90.00
_cell.angle_gamma   90.00
#
_symmetry.space_group_name_H-M   'P 1'
#
loop_
_entity.id
_entity.type
_entity.pdbx_description
1 polymer ?
#
loop_
_entity_poly.entity_id
_entity_poly.type
_entity_poly.pdbx_seq_one_letter_code
_entity_poly.pdbx_strand_id
1 'polypeptide(L)'
;MSVAYPRKSITEKVFEKVGRYSYLSYLKNNSSSHSLRCDDESDDDYYEDGTMELVQIGAERTKNVLILMSDTGGGHRASAEAIRDAFRMEFGDEYRIFVKDVWKEYTGWPLNDMERSYKFMVKHVQLWKVAFHSTSPRWIHSVYLAAIAAYYAKEVEAGLMEYKPDIIISVHPLMQHIPLWVLKWQGLQKKVIFVTVITDLNTCHPTWFHPGVNRCYCPSQEVAKRALLDGLEESQIRVFGLPIRPTFARAVLSKDQLREELEMDPDLPAVLLMGGGEGMGPVKETGRALGETLFDKELGKPIGQLIIICGRNKNLASTLQTDEWKIPVKVRGFETQMEKWMGACDCIITKAGPGTIAEALIRGLPIILNDYIPGQEKGNVPYVVDNGAGVFTRSSKETARIVAEWFSTKTDELKMMSENALKLAQPEAVFDIVKDIHDLACQREACSPQMVVKIIVDKLWCFEARYHLRGSNSFHPPDHHGYSLNFLSSLKATTFPNLGLYYEGLLDQRPSWFVGNKYSFGACSCRDRSSFDVERCFVDEEGITKACGCPLLPLKSHIKGPAPVSDQDRTDIVDEAITFFRANVFFRNFDVKSSADKLLIYLTFYINVALKRLGGCRTLAEGTKAIINLGLEKVPVPGEPSFPFPGLFPLPQSPQEAELLRNYLKQIREEASGRLLSVAYRPNGTPNKWWLAFAKRKFMNIILPS
;
A
#
# COMPACT_ATOMS: atom_id res chain seq x y z
N MET A 1 -56.57 -2.85 -34.96
CA MET A 1 -55.89 -1.55 -34.74
C MET A 1 -55.78 -1.34 -33.24
N SER A 2 -54.58 -1.01 -32.74
CA SER A 2 -54.35 -0.58 -31.35
C SER A 2 -53.18 0.40 -31.39
N VAL A 3 -53.39 1.62 -30.89
CA VAL A 3 -52.45 2.74 -31.06
C VAL A 3 -51.41 2.73 -29.93
N ALA A 4 -50.14 2.83 -30.30
CA ALA A 4 -49.03 2.85 -29.36
C ALA A 4 -48.87 4.21 -28.66
N TYR A 5 -48.58 4.19 -27.36
CA TYR A 5 -48.07 5.37 -26.64
C TYR A 5 -46.53 5.48 -26.76
N PRO A 6 -45.94 6.69 -26.73
CA PRO A 6 -44.52 6.87 -27.03
C PRO A 6 -43.60 6.42 -25.89
N ARG A 7 -42.45 5.82 -26.22
CA ARG A 7 -41.35 5.66 -25.28
C ARG A 7 -40.71 7.03 -24.99
N LYS A 8 -40.64 7.42 -23.72
CA LYS A 8 -39.85 8.58 -23.26
C LYS A 8 -38.36 8.43 -23.63
N SER A 9 -37.73 9.54 -24.00
CA SER A 9 -36.33 9.56 -24.41
C SER A 9 -35.39 9.36 -23.21
N ILE A 10 -34.22 8.74 -23.45
CA ILE A 10 -33.14 8.62 -22.47
C ILE A 10 -32.72 10.00 -21.93
N THR A 11 -32.82 11.06 -22.74
CA THR A 11 -32.49 12.44 -22.36
C THR A 11 -33.34 12.96 -21.19
N GLU A 12 -34.62 12.58 -21.10
CA GLU A 12 -35.52 13.02 -20.01
C GLU A 12 -35.14 12.37 -18.68
N LYS A 13 -34.80 11.07 -18.69
CA LYS A 13 -34.33 10.35 -17.49
C LYS A 13 -32.99 10.87 -16.95
N VAL A 14 -32.16 11.46 -17.80
CA VAL A 14 -30.92 12.13 -17.38
C VAL A 14 -31.22 13.51 -16.77
N PHE A 15 -32.09 14.31 -17.39
CA PHE A 15 -32.44 15.64 -16.87
C PHE A 15 -33.18 15.59 -15.52
N GLU A 16 -34.13 14.68 -15.30
CA GLU A 16 -34.83 14.54 -14.01
C GLU A 16 -33.88 14.22 -12.84
N LYS A 17 -32.77 13.51 -13.11
CA LYS A 17 -31.83 13.08 -12.07
C LYS A 17 -30.76 14.12 -11.74
N VAL A 18 -30.44 15.00 -12.69
CA VAL A 18 -29.50 16.13 -12.50
C VAL A 18 -30.22 17.37 -11.92
N GLY A 19 -31.46 17.63 -12.34
CA GLY A 19 -32.21 18.85 -11.94
C GLY A 19 -32.58 18.94 -10.45
N ARG A 20 -32.60 17.84 -9.69
CA ARG A 20 -32.98 17.86 -8.26
C ARG A 20 -31.87 18.24 -7.29
N TYR A 21 -30.61 18.31 -7.72
CA TYR A 21 -29.47 18.52 -6.79
C TYR A 21 -29.03 19.98 -6.61
N SER A 22 -29.72 20.96 -7.22
CA SER A 22 -29.32 22.37 -7.17
C SER A 22 -30.19 23.29 -6.30
N TYR A 23 -31.28 22.80 -5.69
CA TYR A 23 -32.32 23.70 -5.14
C TYR A 23 -33.05 23.21 -3.89
N LEU A 24 -32.36 22.54 -2.95
CA LEU A 24 -32.95 22.11 -1.67
C LEU A 24 -31.93 22.00 -0.52
N SER A 25 -31.20 23.08 -0.23
CA SER A 25 -30.30 23.18 0.94
C SER A 25 -30.47 24.45 1.79
N TYR A 26 -31.41 25.33 1.46
CA TYR A 26 -31.76 26.52 2.25
C TYR A 26 -33.28 26.74 2.27
N LEU A 27 -33.82 27.18 3.42
CA LEU A 27 -35.25 27.43 3.76
C LEU A 27 -36.08 26.14 3.97
N LYS A 28 -36.47 25.74 5.18
CA LYS A 28 -37.36 26.47 6.11
C LYS A 28 -37.23 26.02 7.58
N ASN A 29 -37.46 26.96 8.49
CA ASN A 29 -37.74 26.74 9.91
C ASN A 29 -39.26 26.67 10.18
N ASN A 30 -39.59 26.13 11.36
CA ASN A 30 -40.76 26.41 12.22
C ASN A 30 -42.19 25.89 11.90
N SER A 31 -42.73 25.31 12.99
CA SER A 31 -44.07 25.48 13.59
C SER A 31 -45.33 24.85 12.98
N SER A 32 -45.90 23.91 13.77
CA SER A 32 -47.34 23.72 14.11
C SER A 32 -48.38 23.49 13.00
N SER A 33 -49.44 22.68 13.16
CA SER A 33 -49.86 21.73 14.22
C SER A 33 -51.16 21.04 13.78
N HIS A 34 -51.33 19.73 13.99
CA HIS A 34 -52.56 19.20 14.61
C HIS A 34 -52.47 17.71 14.99
N SER A 35 -53.04 17.44 16.16
CA SER A 35 -53.32 16.18 16.85
C SER A 35 -53.76 14.96 16.03
N LEU A 36 -53.30 13.78 16.43
CA LEU A 36 -54.16 12.70 16.95
C LEU A 36 -53.39 11.85 17.99
N ARG A 37 -54.12 11.08 18.81
CA ARG A 37 -53.69 10.61 20.14
C ARG A 37 -52.92 9.28 20.14
N CYS A 38 -52.16 9.15 21.23
CA CYS A 38 -51.60 7.97 21.87
C CYS A 38 -52.36 6.66 21.65
N ASP A 39 -51.59 5.57 21.54
CA ASP A 39 -51.76 4.37 22.38
C ASP A 39 -50.38 3.96 22.92
N ASP A 40 -50.38 3.20 24.01
CA ASP A 40 -49.27 3.01 24.95
C ASP A 40 -48.95 1.52 25.06
N GLU A 41 -47.88 1.05 24.42
CA GLU A 41 -47.40 -0.32 24.56
C GLU A 41 -45.90 -0.33 24.86
N SER A 42 -45.60 -0.82 26.05
CA SER A 42 -44.27 -1.21 26.52
C SER A 42 -43.85 -2.53 25.87
N ASP A 43 -42.60 -2.61 25.40
CA ASP A 43 -41.87 -3.89 25.41
C ASP A 43 -40.40 -3.62 25.77
N ASP A 44 -39.96 -4.27 26.83
CA ASP A 44 -38.55 -4.44 27.18
C ASP A 44 -37.94 -5.46 26.23
N ASP A 45 -36.80 -5.15 25.60
CA ASP A 45 -36.05 -6.18 24.87
C ASP A 45 -34.56 -6.19 25.23
N TYR A 46 -34.11 -7.40 25.54
CA TYR A 46 -32.82 -7.73 26.12
C TYR A 46 -31.65 -7.38 25.18
N TYR A 47 -30.54 -6.89 25.76
CA TYR A 47 -29.22 -7.10 25.16
C TYR A 47 -28.46 -8.14 25.99
N GLU A 48 -28.31 -9.33 25.41
CA GLU A 48 -27.60 -10.46 26.01
C GLU A 48 -26.12 -10.19 26.26
N ASP A 49 -25.60 -10.91 27.25
CA ASP A 49 -24.19 -10.97 27.63
C ASP A 49 -23.35 -11.67 26.54
N GLY A 50 -22.71 -10.88 25.68
CA GLY A 50 -21.77 -11.37 24.68
C GLY A 50 -20.36 -11.49 25.24
N THR A 51 -20.02 -12.65 25.80
CA THR A 51 -18.64 -13.01 26.19
C THR A 51 -17.63 -12.70 25.09
N MET A 52 -16.72 -11.75 25.33
CA MET A 52 -15.60 -11.48 24.43
C MET A 52 -14.59 -12.63 24.49
N GLU A 53 -14.47 -13.39 23.41
CA GLU A 53 -13.32 -14.28 23.20
C GLU A 53 -12.02 -13.44 23.15
N LEU A 54 -11.03 -13.88 23.92
CA LEU A 54 -9.69 -13.31 23.95
C LEU A 54 -8.90 -13.74 22.71
N VAL A 55 -9.00 -12.95 21.64
CA VAL A 55 -8.10 -13.10 20.48
C VAL A 55 -6.66 -12.80 20.92
N GLN A 56 -5.75 -13.72 20.64
CA GLN A 56 -4.33 -13.62 21.02
C GLN A 56 -3.69 -12.32 20.47
N ILE A 57 -3.16 -11.51 21.37
CA ILE A 57 -2.42 -10.29 21.03
C ILE A 57 -0.95 -10.70 20.82
N GLY A 58 -0.45 -10.59 19.59
CA GLY A 58 0.95 -10.90 19.27
C GLY A 58 1.28 -11.07 17.78
N ALA A 59 0.30 -11.37 16.93
CA ALA A 59 0.51 -11.40 15.48
C ALA A 59 0.28 -10.02 14.85
N GLU A 60 1.10 -9.64 13.87
CA GLU A 60 0.72 -8.57 12.94
C GLU A 60 -0.59 -8.97 12.26
N ARG A 61 -1.52 -8.01 12.08
CA ARG A 61 -2.76 -8.30 11.36
C ARG A 61 -2.40 -8.63 9.91
N THR A 62 -2.87 -9.78 9.40
CA THR A 62 -2.69 -10.16 8.00
C THR A 62 -3.18 -9.02 7.08
N LYS A 63 -2.27 -8.55 6.22
CA LYS A 63 -2.48 -7.42 5.30
C LYS A 63 -3.20 -7.90 4.04
N ASN A 64 -4.29 -7.23 3.65
CA ASN A 64 -5.05 -7.62 2.45
C ASN A 64 -4.45 -6.97 1.20
N VAL A 65 -4.10 -7.79 0.19
CA VAL A 65 -3.57 -7.34 -1.10
C VAL A 65 -4.58 -7.67 -2.20
N LEU A 66 -5.06 -6.67 -2.93
CA LEU A 66 -5.97 -6.83 -4.05
C LEU A 66 -5.25 -6.55 -5.39
N ILE A 67 -5.04 -7.60 -6.18
CA ILE A 67 -4.42 -7.52 -7.50
C ILE A 67 -5.51 -7.39 -8.58
N LEU A 68 -5.49 -6.25 -9.27
CA LEU A 68 -6.42 -5.88 -10.33
C LEU A 68 -5.84 -6.27 -11.70
N MET A 69 -6.50 -7.22 -12.36
CA MET A 69 -6.12 -7.71 -13.69
C MET A 69 -7.32 -7.78 -14.63
N SER A 70 -7.12 -8.21 -15.88
CA SER A 70 -8.21 -8.71 -16.72
C SER A 70 -7.71 -9.82 -17.64
N ASP A 71 -8.61 -10.73 -18.07
CA ASP A 71 -8.28 -11.88 -18.92
C ASP A 71 -7.90 -11.52 -20.39
N THR A 72 -7.70 -10.23 -20.69
CA THR A 72 -7.27 -9.69 -21.99
C THR A 72 -5.89 -10.22 -22.41
N GLY A 73 -5.87 -11.29 -23.22
CA GLY A 73 -4.64 -11.85 -23.78
C GLY A 73 -3.78 -12.68 -22.82
N GLY A 74 -4.24 -12.91 -21.58
CA GLY A 74 -3.65 -13.84 -20.61
C GLY A 74 -2.36 -13.40 -19.91
N GLY A 75 -1.56 -12.50 -20.49
CA GLY A 75 -0.30 -12.02 -19.90
C GLY A 75 -0.49 -11.34 -18.54
N HIS A 76 -1.51 -10.50 -18.40
CA HIS A 76 -1.84 -9.81 -17.14
C HIS A 76 -2.16 -10.78 -15.99
N ARG A 77 -2.86 -11.88 -16.29
CA ARG A 77 -3.12 -12.96 -15.31
C ARG A 77 -1.83 -13.62 -14.87
N ALA A 78 -0.94 -13.98 -15.80
CA ALA A 78 0.34 -14.63 -15.47
C ALA A 78 1.18 -13.75 -14.51
N SER A 79 1.25 -12.44 -14.76
CA SER A 79 1.93 -11.50 -13.84
C SER A 79 1.23 -11.36 -12.49
N ALA A 80 -0.11 -11.33 -12.43
CA ALA A 80 -0.85 -11.31 -11.17
C ALA A 80 -0.60 -12.57 -10.32
N GLU A 81 -0.61 -13.74 -10.97
CA GLU A 81 -0.40 -15.03 -10.32
C GLU A 81 1.05 -15.19 -9.87
N ALA A 82 2.03 -14.72 -10.66
CA ALA A 82 3.43 -14.63 -10.26
C ALA A 82 3.64 -13.79 -8.98
N ILE A 83 3.04 -12.59 -8.93
CA ILE A 83 3.13 -11.69 -7.76
C ILE A 83 2.47 -12.35 -6.53
N ARG A 84 1.29 -12.95 -6.69
CA ARG A 84 0.60 -13.70 -5.63
C ARG A 84 1.48 -14.81 -5.05
N ASP A 85 2.13 -15.57 -5.90
CA ASP A 85 2.93 -16.71 -5.47
C ASP A 85 4.28 -16.28 -4.88
N ALA A 86 4.84 -15.15 -5.33
CA ALA A 86 6.00 -14.51 -4.69
C ALA A 86 5.68 -14.00 -3.28
N PHE A 87 4.53 -13.33 -3.07
CA PHE A 87 4.10 -12.91 -1.74
C PHE A 87 4.00 -14.09 -0.76
N ARG A 88 3.36 -15.18 -1.19
CA ARG A 88 3.24 -16.41 -0.38
C ARG A 88 4.59 -17.05 -0.08
N MET A 89 5.53 -17.00 -1.03
CA MET A 89 6.86 -17.59 -0.88
C MET A 89 7.77 -16.79 0.06
N GLU A 90 7.74 -15.45 -0.01
CA GLU A 90 8.66 -14.60 0.77
C GLU A 90 8.07 -14.19 2.13
N PHE A 91 6.74 -14.12 2.29
CA PHE A 91 6.07 -13.57 3.49
C PHE A 91 4.96 -14.47 4.10
N GLY A 92 4.66 -15.63 3.50
CA GLY A 92 3.68 -16.58 4.04
C GLY A 92 2.30 -15.97 4.34
N ASP A 93 1.83 -16.11 5.58
CA ASP A 93 0.50 -15.69 6.05
C ASP A 93 0.43 -14.23 6.53
N GLU A 94 1.52 -13.45 6.43
CA GLU A 94 1.47 -11.99 6.66
C GLU A 94 0.55 -11.28 5.65
N TYR A 95 0.39 -11.84 4.45
CA TYR A 95 -0.40 -11.23 3.37
C TYR A 95 -1.47 -12.17 2.82
N ARG A 96 -2.72 -11.69 2.82
CA ARG A 96 -3.83 -12.35 2.16
C ARG A 96 -4.04 -11.75 0.77
N ILE A 97 -3.68 -12.51 -0.26
CA ILE A 97 -3.71 -12.05 -1.66
C ILE A 97 -5.01 -12.46 -2.37
N PHE A 98 -5.67 -11.49 -2.99
CA PHE A 98 -6.83 -11.66 -3.87
C PHE A 98 -6.47 -11.23 -5.29
N VAL A 99 -6.77 -12.06 -6.30
CA VAL A 99 -6.58 -11.72 -7.72
C VAL A 99 -7.96 -11.63 -8.38
N LYS A 100 -8.28 -10.49 -8.99
CA LYS A 100 -9.65 -10.16 -9.42
C LYS A 100 -9.71 -9.49 -10.79
N ASP A 101 -10.69 -9.89 -11.61
CA ASP A 101 -11.05 -9.18 -12.84
C ASP A 101 -12.25 -8.28 -12.55
N VAL A 102 -11.97 -7.05 -12.11
CA VAL A 102 -13.01 -6.12 -11.65
C VAL A 102 -14.00 -5.75 -12.77
N TRP A 103 -13.58 -5.77 -14.03
CA TRP A 103 -14.48 -5.54 -15.15
C TRP A 103 -15.49 -6.68 -15.29
N LYS A 104 -14.99 -7.91 -15.31
CA LYS A 104 -15.78 -9.13 -15.46
C LYS A 104 -16.73 -9.39 -14.28
N GLU A 105 -16.27 -9.12 -13.06
CA GLU A 105 -16.98 -9.45 -11.83
C GLU A 105 -17.98 -8.37 -11.38
N TYR A 106 -17.70 -7.07 -11.62
CA TYR A 106 -18.51 -5.98 -11.05
C TYR A 106 -19.16 -5.04 -12.07
N THR A 107 -18.79 -5.05 -13.36
CA THR A 107 -19.38 -4.13 -14.35
C THR A 107 -20.41 -4.78 -15.26
N GLY A 108 -21.21 -3.94 -15.94
CA GLY A 108 -22.21 -4.38 -16.91
C GLY A 108 -21.62 -4.58 -18.31
N TRP A 109 -22.45 -5.10 -19.21
CA TRP A 109 -22.14 -5.11 -20.64
C TRP A 109 -21.99 -3.66 -21.15
N PRO A 110 -20.95 -3.34 -21.95
CA PRO A 110 -20.01 -4.25 -22.61
C PRO A 110 -18.71 -4.55 -21.86
N LEU A 111 -18.45 -3.94 -20.70
CA LEU A 111 -17.13 -4.03 -20.04
C LEU A 111 -16.86 -5.40 -19.39
N ASN A 112 -17.90 -6.13 -18.98
CA ASN A 112 -17.73 -7.50 -18.47
C ASN A 112 -17.34 -8.56 -19.52
N ASP A 113 -17.46 -8.26 -20.82
CA ASP A 113 -17.03 -9.13 -21.94
C ASP A 113 -15.77 -8.59 -22.65
N MET A 114 -14.93 -7.84 -21.91
CA MET A 114 -13.65 -7.29 -22.35
C MET A 114 -12.72 -8.35 -22.97
N GLU A 115 -12.67 -9.56 -22.40
CA GLU A 115 -11.86 -10.68 -22.92
C GLU A 115 -12.25 -11.03 -24.37
N ARG A 116 -13.53 -11.24 -24.63
CA ARG A 116 -14.03 -11.62 -25.97
C ARG A 116 -13.90 -10.47 -26.96
N SER A 117 -14.20 -9.25 -26.52
CA SER A 117 -14.01 -8.03 -27.32
C SER A 117 -12.55 -7.86 -27.73
N TYR A 118 -11.61 -8.06 -26.81
CA TYR A 118 -10.17 -8.04 -27.10
C TYR A 118 -9.76 -9.14 -28.09
N LYS A 119 -10.18 -10.40 -27.88
CA LYS A 119 -9.89 -11.51 -28.80
C LYS A 119 -10.45 -11.27 -30.21
N PHE A 120 -11.61 -10.61 -30.32
CA PHE A 120 -12.15 -10.18 -31.62
C PHE A 120 -11.32 -9.06 -32.24
N MET A 121 -11.00 -8.00 -31.49
CA MET A 121 -10.23 -6.86 -32.01
C MET A 121 -8.81 -7.25 -32.45
N VAL A 122 -8.09 -8.07 -31.68
CA VAL A 122 -6.72 -8.48 -32.03
C VAL A 122 -6.68 -9.35 -33.29
N LYS A 123 -7.70 -10.18 -33.54
CA LYS A 123 -7.88 -10.87 -34.84
C LYS A 123 -8.10 -9.90 -36.00
N HIS A 124 -8.62 -8.70 -35.74
CA HIS A 124 -8.83 -7.63 -36.72
C HIS A 124 -7.76 -6.55 -36.56
N VAL A 125 -6.51 -6.90 -36.88
CA VAL A 125 -5.27 -6.11 -36.75
C VAL A 125 -5.42 -4.59 -36.97
N GLN A 126 -6.17 -4.16 -38.00
CA GLN A 126 -6.41 -2.73 -38.28
C GLN A 126 -7.36 -2.06 -37.29
N LEU A 127 -8.42 -2.74 -36.85
CA LEU A 127 -9.36 -2.27 -35.84
C LEU A 127 -8.64 -2.05 -34.50
N TRP A 128 -7.83 -3.02 -34.07
CA TRP A 128 -7.00 -2.88 -32.87
C TRP A 128 -6.01 -1.72 -32.99
N LYS A 129 -5.30 -1.60 -34.11
CA LYS A 129 -4.35 -0.50 -34.36
C LYS A 129 -5.04 0.86 -34.27
N VAL A 130 -6.24 1.02 -34.86
CA VAL A 130 -7.01 2.26 -34.76
C VAL A 130 -7.45 2.52 -33.32
N ALA A 131 -7.97 1.52 -32.61
CA ALA A 131 -8.39 1.67 -31.22
C ALA A 131 -7.23 2.07 -30.30
N PHE A 132 -6.08 1.39 -30.37
CA PHE A 132 -4.89 1.67 -29.57
C PHE A 132 -4.34 3.08 -29.78
N HIS A 133 -4.25 3.53 -31.04
CA HIS A 133 -3.72 4.88 -31.32
C HIS A 133 -4.76 5.99 -31.09
N SER A 134 -6.06 5.73 -31.22
CA SER A 134 -7.09 6.74 -30.96
C SER A 134 -7.34 6.97 -29.47
N THR A 135 -7.14 5.97 -28.60
CA THR A 135 -7.28 6.13 -27.14
C THR A 135 -5.99 6.58 -26.43
N SER A 136 -4.83 6.47 -27.09
CA SER A 136 -3.53 6.84 -26.54
C SER A 136 -3.39 8.31 -26.09
N PRO A 137 -3.86 9.33 -26.83
CA PRO A 137 -3.72 10.73 -26.41
C PRO A 137 -4.34 11.02 -25.03
N ARG A 138 -3.59 11.70 -24.16
CA ARG A 138 -3.95 11.88 -22.75
C ARG A 138 -5.31 12.52 -22.50
N TRP A 139 -5.67 13.50 -23.33
CA TRP A 139 -6.98 14.15 -23.24
C TRP A 139 -8.14 13.23 -23.63
N ILE A 140 -7.93 12.28 -24.55
CA ILE A 140 -8.96 11.31 -24.97
C ILE A 140 -9.23 10.32 -23.85
N HIS A 141 -8.20 9.63 -23.33
CA HIS A 141 -8.44 8.65 -22.27
C HIS A 141 -8.81 9.27 -20.93
N SER A 142 -8.32 10.47 -20.60
CA SER A 142 -8.79 11.17 -19.39
C SER A 142 -10.30 11.42 -19.45
N VAL A 143 -10.83 11.80 -20.62
CA VAL A 143 -12.27 12.05 -20.81
C VAL A 143 -13.09 10.77 -20.77
N TYR A 144 -12.76 9.75 -21.58
CA TYR A 144 -13.60 8.54 -21.60
C TYR A 144 -13.46 7.71 -20.31
N LEU A 145 -12.28 7.65 -19.69
CA LEU A 145 -12.11 6.94 -18.40
C LEU A 145 -12.85 7.67 -17.28
N ALA A 146 -12.88 9.01 -17.25
CA ALA A 146 -13.70 9.74 -16.29
C ALA A 146 -15.20 9.48 -16.50
N ALA A 147 -15.68 9.36 -17.74
CA ALA A 147 -17.07 9.02 -18.03
C ALA A 147 -17.42 7.58 -17.59
N ILE A 148 -16.58 6.59 -17.92
CA ILE A 148 -16.74 5.20 -17.46
C ILE A 148 -16.73 5.14 -15.92
N ALA A 149 -15.80 5.86 -15.30
CA ALA A 149 -15.63 5.88 -13.85
C ALA A 149 -16.81 6.55 -13.13
N ALA A 150 -17.40 7.60 -13.71
CA ALA A 150 -18.59 8.22 -13.15
C ALA A 150 -19.83 7.31 -13.26
N TYR A 151 -19.87 6.44 -14.28
CA TYR A 151 -20.95 5.47 -14.47
C TYR A 151 -20.83 4.25 -13.54
N TYR A 152 -19.62 3.67 -13.42
CA TYR A 152 -19.35 2.45 -12.63
C TYR A 152 -18.73 2.72 -11.25
N ALA A 153 -18.82 3.95 -10.74
CA ALA A 153 -18.16 4.35 -9.49
C ALA A 153 -18.53 3.45 -8.31
N LYS A 154 -19.83 3.11 -8.18
CA LYS A 154 -20.37 2.36 -7.04
C LYS A 154 -20.05 0.88 -7.12
N GLU A 155 -20.05 0.34 -8.33
CA GLU A 155 -19.76 -1.03 -8.66
C GLU A 155 -18.28 -1.33 -8.40
N VAL A 156 -17.39 -0.44 -8.86
CA VAL A 156 -15.94 -0.52 -8.58
C VAL A 156 -15.67 -0.25 -7.10
N GLU A 157 -16.37 0.69 -6.46
CA GLU A 157 -16.27 0.88 -4.99
C GLU A 157 -16.66 -0.38 -4.22
N ALA A 158 -17.79 -1.01 -4.54
CA ALA A 158 -18.20 -2.25 -3.91
C ALA A 158 -17.15 -3.35 -4.09
N GLY A 159 -16.67 -3.56 -5.32
CA GLY A 159 -15.66 -4.58 -5.62
C GLY A 159 -14.28 -4.30 -5.00
N LEU A 160 -13.90 -3.03 -4.78
CA LEU A 160 -12.69 -2.70 -4.03
C LEU A 160 -12.88 -2.88 -2.52
N MET A 161 -14.03 -2.47 -1.98
CA MET A 161 -14.28 -2.44 -0.53
C MET A 161 -14.66 -3.80 0.06
N GLU A 162 -15.16 -4.74 -0.75
CA GLU A 162 -15.40 -6.14 -0.36
C GLU A 162 -14.16 -6.78 0.28
N TYR A 163 -12.98 -6.58 -0.32
CA TYR A 163 -11.71 -7.16 0.12
C TYR A 163 -10.98 -6.36 1.21
N LYS A 164 -11.48 -5.16 1.56
CA LYS A 164 -10.85 -4.23 2.53
C LYS A 164 -9.32 -4.14 2.34
N PRO A 165 -8.81 -3.81 1.15
CA PRO A 165 -7.39 -3.91 0.83
C PRO A 165 -6.55 -2.87 1.58
N ASP A 166 -5.43 -3.30 2.15
CA ASP A 166 -4.36 -2.42 2.61
C ASP A 166 -3.45 -2.03 1.43
N ILE A 167 -3.31 -2.93 0.44
CA ILE A 167 -2.54 -2.73 -0.79
C ILE A 167 -3.39 -3.09 -2.02
N ILE A 168 -3.32 -2.29 -3.07
CA ILE A 168 -3.87 -2.57 -4.40
C ILE A 168 -2.73 -2.59 -5.42
N ILE A 169 -2.66 -3.65 -6.23
CA ILE A 169 -1.65 -3.85 -7.28
C ILE A 169 -2.36 -3.88 -8.63
N SER A 170 -2.06 -2.92 -9.51
CA SER A 170 -2.61 -2.89 -10.86
C SER A 170 -1.64 -3.51 -11.87
N VAL A 171 -2.04 -4.59 -12.54
CA VAL A 171 -1.25 -5.27 -13.58
C VAL A 171 -1.86 -5.14 -14.99
N HIS A 172 -2.77 -4.18 -15.20
CA HIS A 172 -3.50 -3.98 -16.46
C HIS A 172 -3.62 -2.48 -16.80
N PRO A 173 -3.49 -2.05 -18.07
CA PRO A 173 -3.43 -0.63 -18.46
C PRO A 173 -4.71 0.18 -18.25
N LEU A 174 -5.84 -0.44 -17.92
CA LEU A 174 -7.11 0.25 -17.63
C LEU A 174 -7.46 0.27 -16.14
N MET A 175 -6.59 -0.27 -15.27
CA MET A 175 -6.88 -0.47 -13.84
C MET A 175 -6.26 0.62 -12.92
N GLN A 176 -5.76 1.73 -13.47
CA GLN A 176 -5.17 2.84 -12.71
C GLN A 176 -6.20 3.92 -12.38
N HIS A 177 -6.78 4.53 -13.43
CA HIS A 177 -7.53 5.78 -13.32
C HIS A 177 -8.80 5.65 -12.46
N ILE A 178 -9.58 4.60 -12.67
CA ILE A 178 -10.87 4.41 -11.96
C ILE A 178 -10.66 4.06 -10.48
N PRO A 179 -9.84 3.04 -10.13
CA PRO A 179 -9.60 2.72 -8.72
C PRO A 179 -8.97 3.88 -7.94
N LEU A 180 -8.04 4.62 -8.54
CA LEU A 180 -7.44 5.80 -7.90
C LEU A 180 -8.45 6.94 -7.68
N TRP A 181 -9.44 7.10 -8.55
CA TRP A 181 -10.51 8.09 -8.34
C TRP A 181 -11.45 7.69 -7.23
N VAL A 182 -11.85 6.41 -7.16
CA VAL A 182 -12.64 5.84 -6.06
C VAL A 182 -11.91 5.99 -4.71
N LEU A 183 -10.62 5.62 -4.64
CA LEU A 183 -9.80 5.82 -3.44
C LEU A 183 -9.69 7.30 -3.02
N LYS A 184 -9.65 8.22 -3.99
CA LYS A 184 -9.60 9.66 -3.71
C LYS A 184 -10.93 10.18 -3.16
N TRP A 185 -12.06 9.77 -3.75
CA TRP A 185 -13.40 10.15 -3.28
C TRP A 185 -13.74 9.58 -1.90
N GLN A 186 -13.39 8.32 -1.64
CA GLN A 186 -13.57 7.69 -0.33
C GLN A 186 -12.55 8.16 0.74
N GLY A 187 -11.63 9.07 0.38
CA GLY A 187 -10.57 9.54 1.29
C GLY A 187 -9.53 8.48 1.67
N LEU A 188 -9.51 7.34 0.97
CA LEU A 188 -8.68 6.17 1.22
C LEU A 188 -7.28 6.23 0.61
N GLN A 189 -7.03 7.18 -0.30
CA GLN A 189 -5.71 7.42 -0.94
C GLN A 189 -4.50 7.51 0.03
N LYS A 190 -4.74 7.90 1.30
CA LYS A 190 -3.70 7.96 2.35
C LYS A 190 -3.54 6.67 3.16
N LYS A 191 -4.52 5.76 3.09
CA LYS A 191 -4.57 4.49 3.84
C LYS A 191 -4.12 3.32 2.96
N VAL A 192 -4.76 3.16 1.80
CA VAL A 192 -4.49 2.08 0.85
C VAL A 192 -3.25 2.42 0.03
N ILE A 193 -2.29 1.51 -0.06
CA ILE A 193 -1.14 1.63 -0.95
C ILE A 193 -1.60 1.23 -2.35
N PHE A 194 -1.36 2.06 -3.35
CA PHE A 194 -1.70 1.74 -4.73
C PHE A 194 -0.42 1.68 -5.58
N VAL A 195 -0.14 0.53 -6.20
CA VAL A 195 1.02 0.36 -7.08
C VAL A 195 0.61 -0.15 -8.45
N THR A 196 1.40 0.16 -9.47
CA THR A 196 1.25 -0.37 -10.83
C THR A 196 2.46 -1.22 -11.18
N VAL A 197 2.24 -2.40 -11.75
CA VAL A 197 3.30 -3.22 -12.38
C VAL A 197 2.99 -3.28 -13.87
N ILE A 198 3.86 -2.66 -14.68
CA ILE A 198 3.67 -2.57 -16.13
C ILE A 198 4.07 -3.88 -16.79
N THR A 199 3.18 -4.42 -17.62
CA THR A 199 3.41 -5.70 -18.31
C THR A 199 3.83 -5.57 -19.78
N ASP A 200 3.98 -4.35 -20.31
CA ASP A 200 4.48 -4.09 -21.67
C ASP A 200 5.98 -3.74 -21.59
N LEU A 201 6.87 -4.46 -22.31
CA LEU A 201 8.33 -4.30 -22.14
C LEU A 201 8.90 -2.96 -22.62
N ASN A 202 8.24 -2.28 -23.56
CA ASN A 202 8.77 -1.05 -24.18
C ASN A 202 7.66 -0.05 -24.57
N THR A 203 6.87 -0.34 -25.61
CA THR A 203 5.81 0.59 -26.08
C THR A 203 4.54 0.44 -25.23
N CYS A 204 4.51 1.14 -24.11
CA CYS A 204 3.37 1.19 -23.21
C CYS A 204 2.23 2.07 -23.74
N HIS A 205 0.98 1.66 -23.50
CA HIS A 205 -0.16 2.58 -23.61
C HIS A 205 -0.11 3.63 -22.47
N PRO A 206 -0.32 4.94 -22.71
CA PRO A 206 -0.12 5.95 -21.66
C PRO A 206 -1.03 5.83 -20.43
N THR A 207 -2.12 5.06 -20.50
CA THR A 207 -3.03 4.82 -19.36
C THR A 207 -2.41 4.03 -18.21
N TRP A 208 -1.28 3.34 -18.45
CA TRP A 208 -0.43 2.75 -17.40
C TRP A 208 0.09 3.79 -16.39
N PHE A 209 0.29 5.04 -16.83
CA PHE A 209 0.97 6.07 -16.05
C PHE A 209 -0.05 7.00 -15.38
N HIS A 210 -0.05 7.04 -14.05
CA HIS A 210 -0.91 7.93 -13.28
C HIS A 210 -0.17 8.50 -12.06
N PRO A 211 -0.04 9.83 -11.90
CA PRO A 211 0.74 10.43 -10.80
C PRO A 211 0.24 10.12 -9.39
N GLY A 212 -0.99 9.62 -9.24
CA GLY A 212 -1.59 9.23 -7.96
C GLY A 212 -1.14 7.88 -7.39
N VAL A 213 -0.23 7.14 -8.04
CA VAL A 213 0.30 5.86 -7.51
C VAL A 213 1.37 6.09 -6.43
N ASN A 214 1.55 5.11 -5.54
CA ASN A 214 2.70 5.06 -4.63
C ASN A 214 3.97 4.56 -5.34
N ARG A 215 3.83 3.58 -6.23
CA ARG A 215 4.89 3.08 -7.13
C ARG A 215 4.40 2.70 -8.51
N CYS A 216 5.32 2.75 -9.46
CA CYS A 216 5.23 2.20 -10.79
C CYS A 216 6.46 1.33 -11.06
N TYR A 217 6.27 0.01 -11.10
CA TYR A 217 7.29 -0.96 -11.45
C TYR A 217 7.33 -1.12 -12.97
N CYS A 218 8.45 -0.72 -13.55
CA CYS A 218 8.73 -0.71 -14.98
C CYS A 218 9.58 -1.94 -15.35
N PRO A 219 9.29 -2.62 -16.46
CA PRO A 219 10.08 -3.77 -16.91
C PRO A 219 11.36 -3.39 -17.65
N SER A 220 11.57 -2.12 -17.99
CA SER A 220 12.77 -1.65 -18.69
C SER A 220 13.04 -0.17 -18.42
N GLN A 221 14.25 0.28 -18.78
CA GLN A 221 14.65 1.69 -18.69
C GLN A 221 13.87 2.57 -19.67
N GLU A 222 13.44 2.03 -20.80
CA GLU A 222 12.64 2.69 -21.83
C GLU A 222 11.25 3.05 -21.27
N VAL A 223 10.65 2.12 -20.52
CA VAL A 223 9.37 2.35 -19.84
C VAL A 223 9.53 3.34 -18.68
N ALA A 224 10.63 3.30 -17.93
CA ALA A 224 10.91 4.28 -16.87
C ALA A 224 11.09 5.71 -17.43
N LYS A 225 11.84 5.87 -18.51
CA LYS A 225 11.96 7.15 -19.25
C LYS A 225 10.58 7.63 -19.71
N ARG A 226 9.72 6.72 -20.20
CA ARG A 226 8.33 7.05 -20.58
C ARG A 226 7.49 7.47 -19.37
N ALA A 227 7.61 6.79 -18.23
CA ALA A 227 6.89 7.12 -17.00
C ALA A 227 7.21 8.54 -16.48
N LEU A 228 8.49 8.93 -16.50
CA LEU A 228 8.94 10.29 -16.19
C LEU A 228 8.31 11.33 -17.14
N LEU A 229 8.36 11.08 -18.45
CA LEU A 229 7.74 11.95 -19.47
C LEU A 229 6.21 12.03 -19.32
N ASP A 230 5.57 10.97 -18.80
CA ASP A 230 4.15 10.90 -18.50
C ASP A 230 3.77 11.37 -17.08
N GLY A 231 4.69 12.05 -16.38
CA GLY A 231 4.42 12.85 -15.19
C GLY A 231 4.50 12.10 -13.86
N LEU A 232 5.17 10.95 -13.81
CA LEU A 232 5.56 10.33 -12.54
C LEU A 232 6.88 10.93 -12.04
N GLU A 233 7.02 11.03 -10.72
CA GLU A 233 8.28 11.37 -10.06
C GLU A 233 9.25 10.19 -10.08
N GLU A 234 10.56 10.47 -10.09
CA GLU A 234 11.61 9.45 -9.93
C GLU A 234 11.42 8.64 -8.63
N SER A 235 10.92 9.28 -7.57
CA SER A 235 10.57 8.64 -6.30
C SER A 235 9.58 7.48 -6.47
N GLN A 236 8.66 7.57 -7.44
CA GLN A 236 7.60 6.59 -7.70
C GLN A 236 8.08 5.44 -8.59
N ILE A 237 9.21 5.54 -9.28
CA ILE A 237 9.59 4.61 -10.35
C ILE A 237 10.60 3.58 -9.84
N ARG A 238 10.44 2.32 -10.26
CA ARG A 238 11.40 1.22 -10.04
C ARG A 238 11.59 0.44 -11.34
N VAL A 239 12.81 0.01 -11.64
CA VAL A 239 13.12 -0.81 -12.82
C VAL A 239 13.64 -2.17 -12.36
N PHE A 240 12.71 -3.06 -12.04
CA PHE A 240 13.04 -4.41 -11.55
C PHE A 240 12.89 -5.48 -12.64
N GLY A 241 12.12 -5.20 -13.70
CA GLY A 241 11.83 -6.17 -14.75
C GLY A 241 10.37 -6.60 -14.77
N LEU A 242 10.06 -7.57 -15.65
CA LEU A 242 8.72 -8.15 -15.75
C LEU A 242 8.57 -9.28 -14.72
N PRO A 243 7.49 -9.31 -13.89
CA PRO A 243 7.30 -10.37 -12.92
C PRO A 243 7.01 -11.72 -13.61
N ILE A 244 7.96 -12.65 -13.50
CA ILE A 244 7.84 -14.04 -13.92
C ILE A 244 7.57 -14.92 -12.69
N ARG A 245 6.86 -16.04 -12.86
CA ARG A 245 6.47 -16.92 -11.75
C ARG A 245 7.71 -17.44 -10.97
N PRO A 246 7.71 -17.44 -9.63
CA PRO A 246 8.84 -17.90 -8.82
C PRO A 246 9.41 -19.27 -9.23
N THR A 247 8.51 -20.23 -9.52
CA THR A 247 8.87 -21.59 -9.93
C THR A 247 9.54 -21.67 -11.30
N PHE A 248 9.40 -20.66 -12.16
CA PHE A 248 10.17 -20.54 -13.39
C PHE A 248 11.46 -19.76 -13.16
N ALA A 249 11.39 -18.64 -12.43
CA ALA A 249 12.53 -17.74 -12.24
C ALA A 249 13.71 -18.40 -11.51
N ARG A 250 13.44 -19.15 -10.43
CA ARG A 250 14.46 -19.84 -9.62
C ARG A 250 14.59 -21.35 -9.90
N ALA A 251 14.00 -21.86 -10.98
CA ALA A 251 14.12 -23.28 -11.33
C ALA A 251 15.52 -23.63 -11.86
N VAL A 252 16.27 -24.38 -11.06
CA VAL A 252 17.53 -25.06 -11.40
C VAL A 252 17.19 -26.28 -12.25
N LEU A 253 17.75 -26.35 -13.46
CA LEU A 253 17.41 -27.37 -14.46
C LEU A 253 18.68 -27.91 -15.11
N SER A 254 18.71 -29.21 -15.39
CA SER A 254 19.69 -29.83 -16.29
C SER A 254 19.03 -30.09 -17.64
N LYS A 255 19.62 -29.61 -18.73
CA LYS A 255 19.08 -29.78 -20.09
C LYS A 255 18.95 -31.25 -20.46
N ASP A 256 19.96 -32.05 -20.14
CA ASP A 256 20.04 -33.47 -20.51
C ASP A 256 18.96 -34.28 -19.76
N GLN A 257 18.79 -34.02 -18.46
CA GLN A 257 17.73 -34.65 -17.66
C GLN A 257 16.32 -34.24 -18.12
N LEU A 258 16.14 -32.99 -18.55
CA LEU A 258 14.87 -32.55 -19.13
C LEU A 258 14.58 -33.18 -20.49
N ARG A 259 15.62 -33.43 -21.29
CA ARG A 259 15.45 -34.15 -22.56
C ARG A 259 15.00 -35.59 -22.30
N GLU A 260 15.61 -36.26 -21.34
CA GLU A 260 15.16 -37.59 -20.89
C GLU A 260 13.72 -37.55 -20.33
N GLU A 261 13.40 -36.65 -19.39
CA GLU A 261 12.06 -36.52 -18.78
C GLU A 261 10.96 -36.24 -19.82
N LEU A 262 11.27 -35.42 -20.83
CA LEU A 262 10.32 -35.04 -21.89
C LEU A 262 10.32 -36.01 -23.09
N GLU A 263 11.07 -37.12 -23.01
CA GLU A 263 11.28 -38.12 -24.06
C GLU A 263 11.79 -37.50 -25.38
N MET A 264 12.62 -36.47 -25.29
CA MET A 264 13.29 -35.80 -26.43
C MET A 264 14.54 -36.57 -26.85
N ASP A 265 15.04 -36.28 -28.06
CA ASP A 265 16.36 -36.75 -28.46
C ASP A 265 17.43 -36.05 -27.57
N PRO A 266 18.41 -36.77 -27.01
CA PRO A 266 19.39 -36.17 -26.09
C PRO A 266 20.38 -35.27 -26.83
N ASP A 267 20.82 -35.66 -28.03
CA ASP A 267 21.95 -35.07 -28.74
C ASP A 267 21.52 -33.96 -29.71
N LEU A 268 20.34 -34.06 -30.31
CA LEU A 268 19.87 -33.09 -31.31
C LEU A 268 19.55 -31.71 -30.68
N PRO A 269 19.99 -30.60 -31.27
CA PRO A 269 19.57 -29.27 -30.84
C PRO A 269 18.07 -29.06 -31.11
N ALA A 270 17.40 -28.36 -30.19
CA ALA A 270 15.95 -28.32 -30.09
C ALA A 270 15.41 -26.88 -30.21
N VAL A 271 14.46 -26.67 -31.11
CA VAL A 271 13.75 -25.39 -31.26
C VAL A 271 12.33 -25.46 -30.69
N LEU A 272 11.98 -24.48 -29.85
CA LEU A 272 10.63 -24.30 -29.34
C LEU A 272 9.84 -23.33 -30.22
N LEU A 273 8.74 -23.77 -30.83
CA LEU A 273 7.83 -22.95 -31.64
C LEU A 273 6.49 -22.76 -30.91
N MET A 274 6.11 -21.51 -30.65
CA MET A 274 4.85 -21.20 -29.98
C MET A 274 4.17 -19.90 -30.45
N GLY A 275 2.85 -19.85 -30.34
CA GLY A 275 2.02 -18.69 -30.72
C GLY A 275 1.52 -17.85 -29.53
N GLY A 276 2.17 -17.98 -28.37
CA GLY A 276 1.62 -17.56 -27.08
C GLY A 276 0.39 -18.40 -26.65
N GLY A 277 -0.26 -18.01 -25.55
CA GLY A 277 -1.32 -18.82 -24.92
C GLY A 277 -2.56 -19.14 -25.78
N GLU A 278 -2.85 -18.34 -26.81
CA GLU A 278 -3.96 -18.57 -27.76
C GLU A 278 -3.50 -19.20 -29.10
N GLY A 279 -2.20 -19.52 -29.26
CA GLY A 279 -1.67 -20.17 -30.47
C GLY A 279 -1.84 -19.35 -31.75
N MET A 280 -1.42 -18.08 -31.72
CA MET A 280 -1.52 -17.13 -32.84
C MET A 280 -0.23 -17.04 -33.68
N GLY A 281 -0.34 -16.50 -34.90
CA GLY A 281 0.76 -16.42 -35.86
C GLY A 281 0.86 -17.65 -36.78
N PRO A 282 1.84 -17.67 -37.71
CA PRO A 282 1.98 -18.71 -38.73
C PRO A 282 2.65 -19.99 -38.19
N VAL A 283 2.13 -20.53 -37.08
CA VAL A 283 2.73 -21.67 -36.36
C VAL A 283 2.73 -22.93 -37.24
N LYS A 284 1.67 -23.16 -38.02
CA LYS A 284 1.56 -24.33 -38.90
C LYS A 284 2.57 -24.27 -40.05
N GLU A 285 2.65 -23.11 -40.70
CA GLU A 285 3.52 -22.85 -41.84
C GLU A 285 5.00 -22.89 -41.41
N THR A 286 5.31 -22.35 -40.23
CA THR A 286 6.66 -22.34 -39.65
C THR A 286 7.07 -23.72 -39.18
N GLY A 287 6.19 -24.47 -38.52
CA GLY A 287 6.47 -25.85 -38.10
C GLY A 287 6.82 -26.74 -39.30
N ARG A 288 5.99 -26.70 -40.36
CA ARG A 288 6.24 -27.45 -41.60
C ARG A 288 7.53 -27.02 -42.31
N ALA A 289 7.86 -25.73 -42.32
CA ALA A 289 9.13 -25.25 -42.88
C ALA A 289 10.34 -25.78 -42.09
N LEU A 290 10.28 -25.82 -40.76
CA LEU A 290 11.31 -26.43 -39.91
C LEU A 290 11.43 -27.94 -40.13
N GLY A 291 10.31 -28.65 -40.21
CA GLY A 291 10.26 -30.11 -40.46
C GLY A 291 10.94 -30.54 -41.77
N GLU A 292 10.92 -29.68 -42.80
CA GLU A 292 11.66 -29.90 -44.06
C GLU A 292 13.11 -29.41 -44.02
N THR A 293 13.41 -28.34 -43.27
CA THR A 293 14.73 -27.68 -43.32
C THR A 293 15.72 -28.26 -42.29
N LEU A 294 15.24 -28.82 -41.18
CA LEU A 294 16.07 -29.48 -40.17
C LEU A 294 16.34 -30.97 -40.48
N PHE A 295 16.01 -31.43 -41.69
CA PHE A 295 16.38 -32.75 -42.20
C PHE A 295 17.47 -32.62 -43.25
N ASP A 296 18.66 -33.16 -42.98
CA ASP A 296 19.74 -33.22 -43.93
C ASP A 296 19.48 -34.35 -44.94
N LYS A 297 19.31 -33.97 -46.21
CA LYS A 297 19.01 -34.88 -47.32
C LYS A 297 20.24 -35.61 -47.85
N GLU A 298 21.44 -35.09 -47.61
CA GLU A 298 22.69 -35.71 -48.04
C GLU A 298 23.14 -36.77 -47.01
N LEU A 299 23.01 -36.45 -45.72
CA LEU A 299 23.31 -37.37 -44.62
C LEU A 299 22.12 -38.27 -44.23
N GLY A 300 20.92 -38.00 -44.75
CA GLY A 300 19.71 -38.78 -44.51
C GLY A 300 19.20 -38.77 -43.06
N LYS A 301 19.51 -37.72 -42.29
CA LYS A 301 19.26 -37.65 -40.84
C LYS A 301 18.81 -36.25 -40.38
N PRO A 302 18.11 -36.13 -39.24
CA PRO A 302 17.85 -34.83 -38.63
C PRO A 302 19.15 -34.12 -38.20
N ILE A 303 19.16 -32.79 -38.31
CA ILE A 303 20.16 -31.89 -37.70
C ILE A 303 19.59 -31.11 -36.50
N GLY A 304 18.31 -31.31 -36.18
CA GLY A 304 17.64 -30.76 -35.01
C GLY A 304 16.25 -31.35 -34.81
N GLN A 305 15.64 -31.03 -33.67
CA GLN A 305 14.30 -31.47 -33.27
C GLN A 305 13.39 -30.26 -32.97
N LEU A 306 12.07 -30.47 -33.05
CA LEU A 306 11.07 -29.39 -32.96
C LEU A 306 10.01 -29.66 -31.90
N ILE A 307 9.80 -28.69 -31.01
CA ILE A 307 8.72 -28.69 -30.03
C ILE A 307 7.73 -27.62 -30.45
N ILE A 308 6.45 -27.98 -30.63
CA ILE A 308 5.39 -27.04 -30.98
C ILE A 308 4.39 -26.96 -29.82
N ILE A 309 4.24 -25.78 -29.24
CA ILE A 309 3.23 -25.51 -28.20
C ILE A 309 2.12 -24.64 -28.79
N CYS A 310 0.96 -25.24 -29.04
CA CYS A 310 -0.19 -24.61 -29.67
C CYS A 310 -1.06 -23.79 -28.70
N GLY A 311 -0.77 -23.83 -27.40
CA GLY A 311 -1.58 -23.17 -26.37
C GLY A 311 -3.02 -23.71 -26.38
N ARG A 312 -3.99 -22.81 -26.25
CA ARG A 312 -5.42 -23.17 -26.27
C ARG A 312 -5.97 -23.50 -27.67
N ASN A 313 -5.15 -23.39 -28.73
CA ASN A 313 -5.57 -23.67 -30.10
C ASN A 313 -5.60 -25.19 -30.39
N LYS A 314 -6.65 -25.86 -29.90
CA LYS A 314 -6.83 -27.32 -30.04
C LYS A 314 -6.83 -27.77 -31.51
N ASN A 315 -7.46 -27.01 -32.40
CA ASN A 315 -7.54 -27.35 -33.83
C ASN A 315 -6.15 -27.35 -34.49
N LEU A 316 -5.29 -26.39 -34.14
CA LEU A 316 -3.90 -26.34 -34.59
C LEU A 316 -3.10 -27.54 -34.05
N ALA A 317 -3.24 -27.86 -32.77
CA ALA A 317 -2.58 -29.01 -32.15
C ALA A 317 -2.95 -30.32 -32.86
N SER A 318 -4.24 -30.62 -33.01
CA SER A 318 -4.70 -31.83 -33.68
C SER A 318 -4.26 -31.90 -35.15
N THR A 319 -4.21 -30.76 -35.86
CA THR A 319 -3.72 -30.71 -37.25
C THR A 319 -2.24 -31.06 -37.35
N LEU A 320 -1.41 -30.55 -36.44
CA LEU A 320 0.04 -30.77 -36.46
C LEU A 320 0.43 -32.15 -35.90
N GLN A 321 -0.41 -32.74 -35.03
CA GLN A 321 -0.27 -34.12 -34.58
C GLN A 321 -0.53 -35.16 -35.68
N THR A 322 -1.28 -34.80 -36.73
CA THR A 322 -1.53 -35.66 -37.90
C THR A 322 -0.57 -35.43 -39.06
N ASP A 323 0.32 -34.44 -38.98
CA ASP A 323 1.35 -34.23 -40.01
C ASP A 323 2.46 -35.30 -39.86
N GLU A 324 2.96 -35.83 -40.97
CA GLU A 324 4.14 -36.70 -40.98
C GLU A 324 5.42 -35.86 -40.94
N TRP A 325 6.37 -36.23 -40.07
CA TRP A 325 7.58 -35.47 -39.82
C TRP A 325 8.85 -36.28 -40.13
N LYS A 326 9.83 -35.64 -40.79
CA LYS A 326 11.15 -36.23 -41.12
C LYS A 326 12.17 -36.12 -39.98
N ILE A 327 11.82 -35.38 -38.94
CA ILE A 327 12.63 -35.10 -37.75
C ILE A 327 11.82 -35.46 -36.50
N PRO A 328 12.44 -35.58 -35.30
CA PRO A 328 11.69 -35.71 -34.06
C PRO A 328 10.86 -34.44 -33.80
N VAL A 329 9.55 -34.60 -33.63
CA VAL A 329 8.62 -33.50 -33.33
C VAL A 329 7.70 -33.84 -32.17
N LYS A 330 7.55 -32.92 -31.22
CA LYS A 330 6.55 -33.01 -30.14
C LYS A 330 5.54 -31.88 -30.25
N VAL A 331 4.27 -32.24 -30.47
CA VAL A 331 3.16 -31.27 -30.57
C VAL A 331 2.31 -31.31 -29.31
N ARG A 332 2.27 -30.17 -28.60
CA ARG A 332 1.58 -29.98 -27.31
C ARG A 332 0.48 -28.93 -27.41
N GLY A 333 -0.51 -29.05 -26.53
CA GLY A 333 -1.60 -28.09 -26.39
C GLY A 333 -1.19 -26.89 -25.52
N PHE A 334 -1.94 -26.67 -24.44
CA PHE A 334 -1.59 -25.70 -23.41
C PHE A 334 -0.72 -26.38 -22.36
N GLU A 335 0.45 -25.79 -22.08
CA GLU A 335 1.43 -26.31 -21.13
C GLU A 335 1.60 -25.38 -19.93
N THR A 336 1.70 -25.96 -18.74
CA THR A 336 1.88 -25.22 -17.47
C THR A 336 3.35 -25.17 -17.04
N GLN A 337 4.12 -26.21 -17.33
CA GLN A 337 5.54 -26.34 -16.96
C GLN A 337 6.47 -25.79 -18.06
N MET A 338 6.29 -24.52 -18.46
CA MET A 338 7.09 -23.93 -19.56
C MET A 338 8.59 -23.89 -19.25
N GLU A 339 8.98 -23.87 -17.98
CA GLU A 339 10.38 -23.94 -17.53
C GLU A 339 11.09 -25.19 -18.05
N LYS A 340 10.41 -26.34 -18.07
CA LYS A 340 10.96 -27.60 -18.59
C LYS A 340 11.13 -27.54 -20.11
N TRP A 341 10.07 -27.16 -20.82
CA TRP A 341 10.09 -27.07 -22.28
C TRP A 341 11.11 -26.06 -22.80
N MET A 342 11.24 -24.88 -22.17
CA MET A 342 12.28 -23.92 -22.51
C MET A 342 13.68 -24.40 -22.09
N GLY A 343 13.84 -25.02 -20.92
CA GLY A 343 15.12 -25.53 -20.44
C GLY A 343 15.71 -26.67 -21.28
N ALA A 344 14.87 -27.47 -21.95
CA ALA A 344 15.29 -28.53 -22.86
C ALA A 344 15.71 -28.03 -24.27
N CYS A 345 15.38 -26.78 -24.61
CA CYS A 345 15.60 -26.19 -25.93
C CYS A 345 16.88 -25.34 -26.03
N ASP A 346 17.23 -24.97 -27.26
CA ASP A 346 18.40 -24.18 -27.62
C ASP A 346 18.04 -22.83 -28.25
N CYS A 347 16.84 -22.70 -28.84
CA CYS A 347 16.27 -21.42 -29.27
C CYS A 347 14.73 -21.45 -29.24
N ILE A 348 14.10 -20.27 -29.36
CA ILE A 348 12.65 -20.12 -29.33
C ILE A 348 12.14 -19.24 -30.48
N ILE A 349 11.06 -19.68 -31.12
CA ILE A 349 10.28 -18.91 -32.10
C ILE A 349 8.94 -18.55 -31.46
N THR A 350 8.65 -17.25 -31.38
CA THR A 350 7.42 -16.75 -30.76
C THR A 350 7.01 -15.40 -31.32
N LYS A 351 5.76 -14.97 -31.06
CA LYS A 351 5.39 -13.56 -31.23
C LYS A 351 6.04 -12.72 -30.14
N ALA A 352 6.11 -11.40 -30.31
CA ALA A 352 6.74 -10.46 -29.38
C ALA A 352 5.96 -10.22 -28.06
N GLY A 353 5.42 -11.29 -27.46
CA GLY A 353 4.72 -11.28 -26.19
C GLY A 353 5.67 -11.04 -25.02
N PRO A 354 5.38 -10.07 -24.13
CA PRO A 354 6.33 -9.62 -23.11
C PRO A 354 6.73 -10.72 -22.11
N GLY A 355 5.76 -11.52 -21.65
CA GLY A 355 5.99 -12.66 -20.75
C GLY A 355 6.94 -13.69 -21.34
N THR A 356 6.65 -14.17 -22.54
CA THR A 356 7.46 -15.19 -23.22
C THR A 356 8.87 -14.70 -23.58
N ILE A 357 9.04 -13.41 -23.88
CA ILE A 357 10.37 -12.80 -24.04
C ILE A 357 11.14 -12.89 -22.71
N ALA A 358 10.57 -12.41 -21.60
CA ALA A 358 11.26 -12.44 -20.31
C ALA A 358 11.55 -13.88 -19.82
N GLU A 359 10.63 -14.83 -20.04
CA GLU A 359 10.85 -16.26 -19.79
C GLU A 359 12.02 -16.82 -20.62
N ALA A 360 12.09 -16.49 -21.92
CA ALA A 360 13.17 -16.91 -22.81
C ALA A 360 14.53 -16.31 -22.42
N LEU A 361 14.57 -15.04 -22.04
CA LEU A 361 15.78 -14.36 -21.57
C LEU A 361 16.32 -15.02 -20.28
N ILE A 362 15.46 -15.32 -19.31
CA ILE A 362 15.82 -16.06 -18.08
C ILE A 362 16.39 -17.45 -18.39
N ARG A 363 15.95 -18.09 -19.48
CA ARG A 363 16.47 -19.40 -19.94
C ARG A 363 17.65 -19.28 -20.90
N GLY A 364 18.11 -18.08 -21.22
CA GLY A 364 19.20 -17.85 -22.16
C GLY A 364 18.89 -18.31 -23.58
N LEU A 365 17.62 -18.33 -23.99
CA LEU A 365 17.20 -18.78 -25.33
C LEU A 365 17.26 -17.62 -26.33
N PRO A 366 18.05 -17.72 -27.42
CA PRO A 366 17.96 -16.83 -28.57
C PRO A 366 16.55 -16.84 -29.17
N ILE A 367 16.02 -15.65 -29.42
CA ILE A 367 14.61 -15.45 -29.75
C ILE A 367 14.45 -15.10 -31.24
N ILE A 368 13.65 -15.87 -31.98
CA ILE A 368 13.14 -15.48 -33.30
C ILE A 368 11.72 -14.94 -33.13
N LEU A 369 11.59 -13.63 -33.23
CA LEU A 369 10.30 -12.95 -33.19
C LEU A 369 9.60 -13.06 -34.56
N ASN A 370 8.51 -13.83 -34.62
CA ASN A 370 7.80 -14.13 -35.87
C ASN A 370 6.61 -13.21 -36.17
N ASP A 371 6.02 -12.58 -35.14
CA ASP A 371 4.95 -11.59 -35.28
C ASP A 371 4.83 -10.70 -34.03
N TYR A 372 3.94 -9.71 -34.06
CA TYR A 372 3.61 -8.86 -32.91
C TYR A 372 2.19 -8.27 -33.03
N ILE A 373 1.51 -8.10 -31.89
CA ILE A 373 0.28 -7.29 -31.82
C ILE A 373 0.63 -5.80 -32.08
N PRO A 374 0.01 -5.12 -33.07
CA PRO A 374 0.32 -3.72 -33.36
C PRO A 374 0.06 -2.79 -32.17
N GLY A 375 0.87 -1.74 -32.06
CA GLY A 375 0.84 -0.83 -30.91
C GLY A 375 1.51 -1.48 -29.71
N GLN A 376 0.81 -2.40 -29.05
CA GLN A 376 1.18 -3.03 -27.77
C GLN A 376 2.53 -3.77 -27.80
N GLU A 377 2.73 -4.69 -28.75
CA GLU A 377 3.93 -5.55 -28.76
C GLU A 377 5.02 -5.04 -29.72
N LYS A 378 4.73 -4.01 -30.54
CA LYS A 378 5.67 -3.51 -31.57
C LYS A 378 7.00 -3.06 -30.95
N GLY A 379 6.98 -2.43 -29.76
CA GLY A 379 8.19 -2.00 -29.07
C GLY A 379 9.04 -3.13 -28.50
N ASN A 380 8.48 -4.33 -28.36
CA ASN A 380 9.21 -5.47 -27.78
C ASN A 380 10.19 -6.06 -28.80
N VAL A 381 10.02 -5.77 -30.09
CA VAL A 381 10.93 -6.19 -31.18
C VAL A 381 12.32 -5.57 -31.04
N PRO A 382 12.50 -4.23 -31.04
CA PRO A 382 13.84 -3.62 -30.86
C PRO A 382 14.47 -3.98 -29.51
N TYR A 383 13.68 -4.21 -28.45
CA TYR A 383 14.21 -4.64 -27.15
C TYR A 383 14.98 -5.98 -27.25
N VAL A 384 14.54 -6.92 -28.09
CA VAL A 384 15.24 -8.19 -28.33
C VAL A 384 16.37 -8.03 -29.36
N VAL A 385 16.09 -7.34 -30.47
CA VAL A 385 17.01 -7.25 -31.63
C VAL A 385 18.20 -6.33 -31.35
N ASP A 386 17.96 -5.14 -30.81
CA ASP A 386 19.00 -4.11 -30.63
C ASP A 386 19.98 -4.49 -29.51
N ASN A 387 19.55 -5.33 -28.56
CA ASN A 387 20.41 -5.92 -27.53
C ASN A 387 21.05 -7.26 -27.96
N GLY A 388 20.87 -7.70 -29.21
CA GLY A 388 21.51 -8.90 -29.75
C GLY A 388 21.13 -10.21 -29.05
N ALA A 389 19.91 -10.31 -28.51
CA ALA A 389 19.35 -11.52 -27.89
C ALA A 389 18.44 -12.32 -28.86
N GLY A 390 18.32 -11.87 -30.11
CA GLY A 390 17.46 -12.49 -31.10
C GLY A 390 17.30 -11.69 -32.38
N VAL A 391 16.41 -12.16 -33.25
CA VAL A 391 16.13 -11.62 -34.58
C VAL A 391 14.63 -11.51 -34.83
N PHE A 392 14.23 -10.72 -35.83
CA PHE A 392 12.83 -10.57 -36.23
C PHE A 392 12.63 -10.93 -37.70
N THR A 393 11.73 -11.88 -37.99
CA THR A 393 11.34 -12.23 -39.36
C THR A 393 9.92 -12.78 -39.43
N ARG A 394 9.13 -12.27 -40.39
CA ARG A 394 7.75 -12.74 -40.64
C ARG A 394 7.67 -13.91 -41.63
N SER A 395 8.78 -14.32 -42.22
CA SER A 395 8.81 -15.38 -43.22
C SER A 395 9.12 -16.72 -42.56
N SER A 396 8.15 -17.65 -42.56
CA SER A 396 8.33 -19.02 -42.04
C SER A 396 9.52 -19.76 -42.67
N LYS A 397 9.82 -19.50 -43.95
CA LYS A 397 10.99 -20.09 -44.63
C LYS A 397 12.30 -19.50 -44.11
N GLU A 398 12.32 -18.19 -43.87
CA GLU A 398 13.49 -17.50 -43.33
C GLU A 398 13.75 -17.89 -41.88
N THR A 399 12.70 -18.01 -41.07
CA THR A 399 12.77 -18.59 -39.72
C THR A 399 13.43 -19.97 -39.76
N ALA A 400 12.99 -20.85 -40.65
CA ALA A 400 13.56 -22.19 -40.77
C ALA A 400 15.03 -22.19 -41.23
N ARG A 401 15.40 -21.29 -42.15
CA ARG A 401 16.80 -21.07 -42.57
C ARG A 401 17.67 -20.64 -41.40
N ILE A 402 17.23 -19.67 -40.60
CA ILE A 402 18.00 -19.16 -39.45
C ILE A 402 18.23 -20.25 -38.41
N VAL A 403 17.20 -21.03 -38.05
CA VAL A 403 17.36 -22.15 -37.09
C VAL A 403 18.31 -23.20 -37.64
N ALA A 404 18.20 -23.58 -38.92
CA ALA A 404 19.10 -24.54 -39.53
C ALA A 404 20.56 -24.04 -39.54
N GLU A 405 20.80 -22.75 -39.80
CA GLU A 405 22.13 -22.14 -39.70
C GLU A 405 22.65 -22.18 -38.26
N TRP A 406 21.86 -21.74 -37.28
CA TRP A 406 22.23 -21.78 -35.86
C TRP A 406 22.53 -23.20 -35.35
N PHE A 407 21.89 -24.23 -35.89
CA PHE A 407 22.12 -25.64 -35.52
C PHE A 407 23.23 -26.32 -36.32
N SER A 408 23.86 -25.64 -37.29
CA SER A 408 24.92 -26.23 -38.14
C SER A 408 26.15 -25.33 -38.33
N THR A 409 25.99 -24.22 -39.05
CA THR A 409 27.10 -23.38 -39.55
C THR A 409 27.34 -22.11 -38.73
N LYS A 410 26.42 -21.74 -37.85
CA LYS A 410 26.44 -20.50 -37.05
C LYS A 410 26.14 -20.75 -35.57
N THR A 411 26.66 -21.85 -35.03
CA THR A 411 26.55 -22.21 -33.60
C THR A 411 27.15 -21.14 -32.68
N ASP A 412 28.22 -20.45 -33.10
CA ASP A 412 28.80 -19.33 -32.36
C ASP A 412 27.87 -18.11 -32.29
N GLU A 413 27.08 -17.84 -33.33
CA GLU A 413 26.08 -16.75 -33.34
C GLU A 413 24.96 -17.06 -32.34
N LEU A 414 24.45 -18.31 -32.35
CA LEU A 414 23.46 -18.80 -31.40
C LEU A 414 23.97 -18.67 -29.95
N LYS A 415 25.21 -19.09 -29.69
CA LYS A 415 25.82 -18.99 -28.36
C LYS A 415 25.98 -17.55 -27.90
N MET A 416 26.45 -16.65 -28.77
CA MET A 416 26.56 -15.22 -28.47
C MET A 416 25.19 -14.61 -28.11
N MET A 417 24.14 -14.94 -28.87
CA MET A 417 22.78 -14.48 -28.56
C MET A 417 22.26 -15.07 -27.24
N SER A 418 22.64 -16.29 -26.89
CA SER A 418 22.27 -16.94 -25.61
C SER A 418 22.91 -16.21 -24.42
N GLU A 419 24.20 -15.88 -24.52
CA GLU A 419 24.91 -15.07 -23.52
C GLU A 419 24.31 -13.66 -23.39
N ASN A 420 23.88 -13.05 -24.50
CA ASN A 420 23.19 -11.74 -24.47
C ASN A 420 21.79 -11.84 -23.85
N ALA A 421 21.05 -12.92 -24.13
CA ALA A 421 19.75 -13.18 -23.51
C ALA A 421 19.87 -13.27 -21.99
N LEU A 422 20.89 -13.96 -21.48
CA LEU A 422 21.18 -14.04 -20.04
C LEU A 422 21.59 -12.70 -19.43
N LYS A 423 22.33 -11.83 -20.15
CA LYS A 423 22.68 -10.47 -19.67
C LYS A 423 21.47 -9.55 -19.51
N LEU A 424 20.40 -9.79 -20.26
CA LEU A 424 19.13 -9.05 -20.16
C LEU A 424 18.14 -9.68 -19.15
N ALA A 425 18.43 -10.88 -18.65
CA ALA A 425 17.53 -11.61 -17.77
C ALA A 425 17.35 -10.88 -16.42
N GLN A 426 16.11 -10.80 -15.95
CA GLN A 426 15.76 -10.24 -14.65
C GLN A 426 14.97 -11.27 -13.84
N PRO A 427 15.59 -12.40 -13.44
CA PRO A 427 14.89 -13.48 -12.72
C PRO A 427 14.34 -13.03 -11.37
N GLU A 428 15.02 -12.12 -10.67
CA GLU A 428 14.60 -11.65 -9.35
C GLU A 428 13.48 -10.60 -9.36
N ALA A 429 13.04 -10.15 -10.56
CA ALA A 429 12.07 -9.07 -10.74
C ALA A 429 10.80 -9.20 -9.87
N VAL A 430 10.23 -10.40 -9.77
CA VAL A 430 9.00 -10.63 -9.00
C VAL A 430 9.25 -10.49 -7.49
N PHE A 431 10.43 -10.88 -7.01
CA PHE A 431 10.80 -10.83 -5.60
C PHE A 431 11.14 -9.40 -5.17
N ASP A 432 11.88 -8.67 -6.00
CA ASP A 432 12.19 -7.25 -5.78
C ASP A 432 10.90 -6.39 -5.76
N ILE A 433 9.93 -6.70 -6.62
CA ILE A 433 8.60 -6.06 -6.62
C ILE A 433 7.88 -6.30 -5.28
N VAL A 434 7.76 -7.55 -4.80
CA VAL A 434 7.03 -7.80 -3.55
C VAL A 434 7.77 -7.26 -2.32
N LYS A 435 9.10 -7.17 -2.37
CA LYS A 435 9.94 -6.55 -1.32
C LYS A 435 9.76 -5.03 -1.24
N ASP A 436 9.85 -4.27 -2.33
CA ASP A 436 9.57 -2.80 -2.29
C ASP A 436 8.12 -2.53 -1.86
N ILE A 437 7.15 -3.41 -2.20
CA ILE A 437 5.77 -3.32 -1.70
C ILE A 437 5.67 -3.57 -0.18
N HIS A 438 6.38 -4.58 0.36
CA HIS A 438 6.45 -4.83 1.79
C HIS A 438 7.09 -3.65 2.53
N ASP A 439 8.24 -3.16 2.07
CA ASP A 439 8.93 -2.01 2.65
C ASP A 439 8.04 -0.76 2.67
N LEU A 440 7.26 -0.52 1.62
CA LEU A 440 6.28 0.57 1.57
C LEU A 440 5.15 0.43 2.59
N ALA A 441 4.71 -0.79 2.88
CA ALA A 441 3.71 -1.07 3.92
C ALA A 441 4.30 -0.76 5.29
N CYS A 442 5.48 -1.30 5.60
CA CYS A 442 6.17 -1.11 6.87
C CYS A 442 6.54 0.37 7.11
N GLN A 443 7.00 1.10 6.09
CA GLN A 443 7.26 2.55 6.17
C GLN A 443 5.98 3.35 6.49
N ARG A 444 4.82 2.96 5.96
CA ARG A 444 3.53 3.60 6.29
C ARG A 444 3.10 3.33 7.72
N GLU A 445 3.32 2.11 8.21
CA GLU A 445 3.02 1.73 9.59
C GLU A 445 3.94 2.48 10.58
N ALA A 446 5.24 2.59 10.31
CA ALA A 446 6.20 3.38 11.09
C ALA A 446 5.91 4.90 11.07
N CYS A 447 5.31 5.43 10.00
CA CYS A 447 4.93 6.84 9.91
C CYS A 447 3.58 7.13 10.60
N SER A 448 2.77 6.11 10.90
CA SER A 448 1.44 6.27 11.50
C SER A 448 1.44 6.91 12.92
N PRO A 449 2.39 6.61 13.84
CA PRO A 449 2.45 7.29 15.14
C PRO A 449 2.91 8.74 14.99
N GLN A 450 3.89 9.00 14.13
CA GLN A 450 4.44 10.34 13.89
C GLN A 450 3.40 11.28 13.28
N MET A 451 2.60 10.80 12.33
CA MET A 451 1.54 11.59 11.71
C MET A 451 0.40 11.87 12.69
N VAL A 452 0.13 10.97 13.65
CA VAL A 452 -0.80 11.23 14.75
C VAL A 452 -0.28 12.33 15.67
N VAL A 453 1.00 12.32 16.07
CA VAL A 453 1.61 13.41 16.85
C VAL A 453 1.52 14.74 16.09
N LYS A 454 1.89 14.78 14.80
CA LYS A 454 1.82 16.00 13.99
C LYS A 454 0.40 16.52 13.82
N ILE A 455 -0.59 15.66 13.56
CA ILE A 455 -2.00 16.06 13.45
C ILE A 455 -2.56 16.52 14.81
N ILE A 456 -2.12 15.94 15.92
CA ILE A 456 -2.49 16.39 17.27
C ILE A 456 -1.88 17.76 17.56
N VAL A 457 -0.58 17.98 17.27
CA VAL A 457 0.10 19.28 17.41
C VAL A 457 -0.54 20.34 16.52
N ASP A 458 -0.77 20.07 15.24
CA ASP A 458 -1.42 21.01 14.31
C ASP A 458 -2.85 21.37 14.75
N LYS A 459 -3.62 20.40 15.28
CA LYS A 459 -4.96 20.65 15.82
C LYS A 459 -4.95 21.38 17.15
N LEU A 460 -3.97 21.13 18.02
CA LEU A 460 -3.77 21.89 19.26
C LEU A 460 -3.37 23.33 18.96
N TRP A 461 -2.46 23.55 17.99
CA TRP A 461 -2.07 24.88 17.51
C TRP A 461 -3.25 25.64 16.90
N CYS A 462 -4.08 24.97 16.09
CA CYS A 462 -5.32 25.54 15.57
C CYS A 462 -6.37 25.85 16.66
N PHE A 463 -6.32 25.16 17.80
CA PHE A 463 -7.18 25.43 18.95
C PHE A 463 -6.64 26.61 19.78
N GLU A 464 -5.33 26.70 19.99
CA GLU A 464 -4.64 27.82 20.64
C GLU A 464 -4.83 29.13 19.87
N ALA A 465 -4.65 29.12 18.55
CA ALA A 465 -4.86 30.29 17.69
C ALA A 465 -6.30 30.82 17.77
N ARG A 466 -7.31 29.93 17.78
CA ARG A 466 -8.73 30.32 17.94
C ARG A 466 -9.07 30.82 19.34
N TYR A 467 -8.35 30.38 20.37
CA TYR A 467 -8.57 30.83 21.74
C TYR A 467 -7.93 32.21 22.00
N HIS A 468 -6.72 32.45 21.49
CA HIS A 468 -6.10 33.78 21.58
C HIS A 468 -6.88 34.85 20.82
N LEU A 469 -7.39 34.54 19.63
CA LEU A 469 -8.24 35.46 18.84
C LEU A 469 -9.62 35.77 19.48
N ARG A 470 -10.03 35.06 20.54
CA ARG A 470 -11.23 35.37 21.34
C ARG A 470 -10.92 36.06 22.67
N GLY A 471 -9.65 36.29 22.99
CA GLY A 471 -9.21 36.88 24.27
C GLY A 471 -8.97 38.39 24.24
N SER A 472 -8.80 38.98 23.05
CA SER A 472 -8.37 40.38 22.88
C SER A 472 -9.53 41.35 22.58
N ASN A 473 -10.42 41.54 23.57
CA ASN A 473 -11.48 42.56 23.51
C ASN A 473 -10.96 43.92 24.05
N SER A 474 -10.07 44.58 23.30
CA SER A 474 -9.69 45.98 23.57
C SER A 474 -8.84 46.57 22.43
N PHE A 475 -9.48 47.13 21.40
CA PHE A 475 -8.95 48.28 20.62
C PHE A 475 -10.10 48.90 19.82
N HIS A 476 -10.30 50.22 19.95
CA HIS A 476 -11.25 50.98 19.14
C HIS A 476 -10.65 51.27 17.73
N PRO A 477 -11.49 51.36 16.67
CA PRO A 477 -11.02 51.68 15.33
C PRO A 477 -10.93 53.20 15.08
N PRO A 478 -10.02 53.65 14.21
CA PRO A 478 -10.20 54.83 13.37
C PRO A 478 -10.70 54.44 11.97
N ASP A 479 -11.32 55.39 11.27
CA ASP A 479 -12.18 55.16 10.11
C ASP A 479 -11.50 55.01 8.74
N HIS A 480 -12.27 54.46 7.80
CA HIS A 480 -12.20 54.60 6.33
C HIS A 480 -10.87 54.36 5.59
N HIS A 481 -10.75 53.22 4.92
CA HIS A 481 -11.22 53.05 3.53
C HIS A 481 -11.22 51.55 3.15
N GLY A 482 -12.23 51.10 2.41
CA GLY A 482 -12.53 49.67 2.29
C GLY A 482 -11.75 48.92 1.19
N TYR A 483 -11.45 47.65 1.44
CA TYR A 483 -11.38 46.61 0.40
C TYR A 483 -11.87 45.24 0.93
N SER A 484 -12.45 44.46 0.02
CA SER A 484 -13.10 43.16 0.21
C SER A 484 -12.29 42.12 0.98
N LEU A 485 -12.98 41.21 1.69
CA LEU A 485 -12.41 39.90 2.06
C LEU A 485 -11.84 39.21 0.82
N ASN A 486 -10.54 38.88 0.85
CA ASN A 486 -9.88 37.83 0.06
C ASN A 486 -8.42 37.69 0.50
N PHE A 487 -8.15 36.87 1.52
CA PHE A 487 -6.78 36.61 1.98
C PHE A 487 -6.58 35.14 2.40
N LEU A 488 -6.95 34.20 1.52
CA LEU A 488 -6.68 32.76 1.71
C LEU A 488 -6.59 31.96 0.39
N SER A 489 -6.21 32.62 -0.72
CA SER A 489 -6.27 32.04 -2.08
C SER A 489 -5.03 32.22 -2.96
N SER A 490 -3.94 32.82 -2.47
CA SER A 490 -2.69 32.95 -3.24
C SER A 490 -1.46 32.52 -2.44
N LEU A 491 -1.08 31.25 -2.62
CA LEU A 491 0.29 30.74 -2.45
C LEU A 491 0.37 29.30 -2.99
N LYS A 492 0.50 29.20 -4.32
CA LYS A 492 0.97 27.99 -5.01
C LYS A 492 2.06 28.37 -6.02
N ALA A 493 3.28 27.95 -5.71
CA ALA A 493 4.38 27.55 -6.59
C ALA A 493 4.86 28.50 -7.72
N THR A 494 6.11 28.94 -7.59
CA THR A 494 7.06 29.23 -8.69
C THR A 494 8.50 28.87 -8.28
N THR A 495 9.38 28.64 -9.26
CA THR A 495 10.73 28.02 -9.14
C THR A 495 11.87 28.94 -9.65
N PHE A 496 13.18 28.66 -9.44
CA PHE A 496 13.80 27.45 -8.88
C PHE A 496 14.86 27.67 -7.77
N PRO A 497 16.12 28.14 -8.00
CA PRO A 497 17.22 27.62 -7.19
C PRO A 497 18.17 28.64 -6.54
N ASN A 498 19.08 28.09 -5.73
CA ASN A 498 20.31 28.66 -5.13
C ASN A 498 20.22 29.57 -3.89
N LEU A 499 20.95 29.08 -2.88
CA LEU A 499 21.68 29.70 -1.77
C LEU A 499 21.06 30.85 -0.95
N GLY A 500 21.07 30.59 0.35
CA GLY A 500 20.90 31.51 1.46
C GLY A 500 21.45 32.92 1.29
N LEU A 501 20.61 33.89 1.67
CA LEU A 501 20.90 35.19 2.29
C LEU A 501 19.57 35.97 2.49
N TYR A 502 18.54 35.35 3.09
CA TYR A 502 17.26 36.03 3.42
C TYR A 502 16.58 35.47 4.67
N TYR A 503 17.35 35.23 5.74
CA TYR A 503 16.84 34.69 7.02
C TYR A 503 17.35 35.45 8.26
N GLU A 504 17.48 36.78 8.18
CA GLU A 504 17.75 37.63 9.36
C GLU A 504 16.70 38.74 9.64
N GLY A 505 15.81 39.06 8.70
CA GLY A 505 14.88 40.20 8.84
C GLY A 505 13.61 39.98 9.66
N LEU A 506 13.38 38.80 10.25
CA LEU A 506 12.09 38.41 10.85
C LEU A 506 12.21 37.69 12.22
N LEU A 507 13.36 37.86 12.91
CA LEU A 507 13.59 37.27 14.23
C LEU A 507 13.30 38.22 15.42
N ASP A 508 13.00 39.50 15.16
CA ASP A 508 13.07 40.55 16.19
C ASP A 508 11.73 40.90 16.90
N GLN A 509 10.72 40.02 16.85
CA GLN A 509 9.47 40.17 17.62
C GLN A 509 9.00 38.87 18.27
N ARG A 510 9.83 38.31 19.17
CA ARG A 510 9.36 37.29 20.14
C ARG A 510 9.01 37.95 21.49
N PRO A 511 7.89 37.57 22.14
CA PRO A 511 7.70 37.86 23.56
C PRO A 511 8.75 37.11 24.41
N SER A 512 9.17 37.73 25.51
CA SER A 512 10.42 37.47 26.26
C SER A 512 10.53 36.16 27.07
N TRP A 513 9.77 35.12 26.72
CA TRP A 513 9.77 33.83 27.44
C TRP A 513 10.72 32.76 26.85
N PHE A 514 11.55 33.14 25.87
CA PHE A 514 12.49 32.24 25.17
C PHE A 514 13.96 32.72 25.24
N VAL A 515 14.39 33.19 26.42
CA VAL A 515 15.81 33.45 26.72
C VAL A 515 16.15 32.84 28.07
N GLY A 516 16.65 31.60 28.08
CA GLY A 516 16.85 30.88 29.35
C GLY A 516 17.32 29.42 29.32
N ASN A 517 17.87 28.92 28.20
CA ASN A 517 18.93 27.90 28.20
C ASN A 517 19.39 27.59 26.77
N LYS A 518 20.71 27.55 26.55
CA LYS A 518 21.30 27.15 25.27
C LYS A 518 21.34 25.62 25.20
N TYR A 519 20.56 25.03 24.28
CA TYR A 519 20.88 23.72 23.73
C TYR A 519 21.18 23.88 22.24
N SER A 520 22.42 23.57 21.87
CA SER A 520 22.90 23.65 20.50
C SER A 520 22.31 22.51 19.67
N PHE A 521 21.49 22.83 18.66
CA PHE A 521 21.19 21.88 17.59
C PHE A 521 22.43 21.71 16.70
N GLY A 522 23.35 20.87 17.15
CA GLY A 522 24.46 20.40 16.33
C GLY A 522 23.96 19.48 15.23
N ALA A 523 24.14 19.87 13.97
CA ALA A 523 23.90 18.99 12.84
C ALA A 523 24.95 17.85 12.86
N CYS A 524 24.54 16.66 13.29
CA CYS A 524 25.37 15.46 13.20
C CYS A 524 24.87 14.57 12.06
N SER A 525 25.75 14.26 11.12
CA SER A 525 25.50 13.31 10.04
C SER A 525 25.47 11.89 10.62
N CYS A 526 24.31 11.24 10.60
CA CYS A 526 24.18 9.83 10.92
C CYS A 526 23.45 9.10 9.78
N ARG A 527 24.21 8.30 9.03
CA ARG A 527 23.66 7.10 8.37
C ARG A 527 23.23 6.11 9.46
N ASP A 528 22.31 5.22 9.11
CA ASP A 528 21.80 4.10 9.93
C ASP A 528 21.10 4.47 11.24
N ARG A 529 19.75 4.45 11.21
CA ARG A 529 18.88 3.90 12.26
C ARG A 529 17.42 3.85 11.79
N SER A 530 16.83 2.65 11.77
CA SER A 530 15.43 2.37 11.44
C SER A 530 14.49 2.48 12.66
N SER A 531 14.71 3.50 13.50
CA SER A 531 13.86 3.80 14.66
C SER A 531 13.77 5.30 14.85
N PHE A 532 12.54 5.84 14.85
CA PHE A 532 12.27 7.10 15.57
C PHE A 532 11.88 6.70 16.99
N ASP A 533 12.89 6.35 17.78
CA ASP A 533 12.74 6.41 19.22
C ASP A 533 12.45 7.87 19.57
N VAL A 534 11.30 8.11 20.20
CA VAL A 534 11.29 9.14 21.24
C VAL A 534 12.32 8.65 22.25
N GLU A 535 13.29 9.48 22.63
CA GLU A 535 14.25 9.15 23.70
C GLU A 535 13.48 8.90 25.02
N ARG A 536 13.03 7.66 25.19
CA ARG A 536 12.44 7.16 26.42
C ARG A 536 13.59 7.01 27.39
N CYS A 537 13.67 7.91 28.37
CA CYS A 537 14.79 7.98 29.32
C CYS A 537 14.87 6.77 30.27
N PHE A 538 13.91 5.85 30.19
CA PHE A 538 13.76 4.65 31.01
C PHE A 538 13.58 3.41 30.12
N VAL A 539 14.67 2.98 29.49
CA VAL A 539 14.79 1.58 29.03
C VAL A 539 14.84 0.68 30.29
N ASP A 540 14.38 -0.57 30.19
CA ASP A 540 14.47 -1.55 31.28
C ASP A 540 15.96 -1.82 31.63
N GLU A 541 16.56 -1.03 32.52
CA GLU A 541 17.93 -1.25 33.02
C GLU A 541 17.99 -2.57 33.82
N GLU A 542 18.98 -3.42 33.51
CA GLU A 542 19.21 -4.67 34.25
C GLU A 542 19.52 -4.36 35.72
N GLY A 543 18.70 -4.89 36.64
CA GLY A 543 18.84 -4.68 38.09
C GLY A 543 17.76 -3.81 38.75
N ILE A 544 16.87 -3.18 37.99
CA ILE A 544 15.74 -2.43 38.58
C ILE A 544 14.77 -3.39 39.30
N THR A 545 14.47 -3.08 40.57
CA THR A 545 13.50 -3.84 41.39
C THR A 545 12.09 -3.70 40.81
N LYS A 546 11.34 -4.81 40.73
CA LYS A 546 9.97 -4.84 40.20
C LYS A 546 9.01 -5.42 41.23
N ALA A 547 7.80 -4.85 41.33
CA ALA A 547 6.70 -5.35 42.15
C ALA A 547 5.41 -5.40 41.30
N CYS A 548 4.75 -6.56 41.25
CA CYS A 548 3.65 -6.87 40.34
C CYS A 548 3.97 -6.50 38.87
N GLY A 549 5.20 -6.72 38.43
CA GLY A 549 5.68 -6.34 37.08
C GLY A 549 5.76 -4.83 36.81
N CYS A 550 5.63 -3.98 37.84
CA CYS A 550 5.87 -2.54 37.78
C CYS A 550 7.30 -2.24 38.26
N PRO A 551 8.10 -1.43 37.55
CA PRO A 551 9.45 -1.06 38.00
C PRO A 551 9.41 0.01 39.08
N LEU A 552 10.25 -0.14 40.10
CA LEU A 552 10.52 0.89 41.09
C LEU A 552 11.60 1.82 40.55
N LEU A 553 11.22 2.69 39.61
CA LEU A 553 12.12 3.67 38.98
C LEU A 553 12.56 4.75 39.99
N PRO A 554 13.78 5.31 39.84
CA PRO A 554 14.23 6.45 40.63
C PRO A 554 13.30 7.66 40.49
N LEU A 555 13.07 8.38 41.59
CA LEU A 555 12.24 9.60 41.61
C LEU A 555 13.02 10.78 42.19
N LYS A 556 12.79 11.97 41.63
CA LYS A 556 13.16 13.24 42.23
C LYS A 556 12.16 13.55 43.34
N SER A 557 12.35 12.93 44.50
CA SER A 557 11.38 13.02 45.60
C SER A 557 12.02 13.38 46.93
N HIS A 558 11.35 14.26 47.67
CA HIS A 558 11.61 14.52 49.08
C HIS A 558 10.66 13.75 50.01
N ILE A 559 9.77 12.93 49.44
CA ILE A 559 8.74 12.16 50.14
C ILE A 559 9.32 10.79 50.48
N LYS A 560 9.16 10.36 51.73
CA LYS A 560 9.66 9.07 52.21
C LYS A 560 8.86 7.92 51.56
N GLY A 561 9.54 7.05 50.81
CA GLY A 561 8.97 5.84 50.22
C GLY A 561 10.04 4.94 49.61
N PRO A 562 9.64 3.86 48.91
CA PRO A 562 10.56 2.82 48.42
C PRO A 562 11.22 3.13 47.06
N ALA A 563 10.92 4.26 46.42
CA ALA A 563 11.60 4.66 45.18
C ALA A 563 13.10 4.94 45.44
N PRO A 564 14.02 4.51 44.55
CA PRO A 564 15.39 5.01 44.54
C PRO A 564 15.43 6.54 44.37
N VAL A 565 16.48 7.18 44.90
CA VAL A 565 16.65 8.63 44.76
C VAL A 565 17.23 8.95 43.39
N SER A 566 16.59 9.86 42.64
CA SER A 566 17.14 10.45 41.42
C SER A 566 17.82 11.79 41.71
N ASP A 567 18.84 12.14 40.93
CA ASP A 567 19.39 13.50 40.88
C ASP A 567 18.30 14.52 40.53
N GLN A 568 18.37 15.71 41.15
CA GLN A 568 17.35 16.75 41.00
C GLN A 568 17.31 17.36 39.58
N ASP A 569 18.44 17.33 38.87
CA ASP A 569 18.57 17.86 37.51
C ASP A 569 18.14 16.85 36.43
N ARG A 570 17.93 15.57 36.79
CA ARG A 570 17.42 14.53 35.87
C ARG A 570 15.89 14.55 35.85
N THR A 571 15.30 14.45 34.67
CA THR A 571 13.86 14.20 34.51
C THR A 571 13.52 12.79 34.99
N ASP A 572 12.46 12.64 35.77
CA ASP A 572 11.93 11.32 36.16
C ASP A 572 10.62 10.98 35.41
N ILE A 573 10.08 9.78 35.64
CA ILE A 573 8.86 9.31 34.96
C ILE A 573 7.60 10.13 35.32
N VAL A 574 7.61 10.91 36.41
CA VAL A 574 6.50 11.83 36.76
C VAL A 574 6.54 13.07 35.87
N ASP A 575 7.74 13.62 35.62
CA ASP A 575 7.91 14.72 34.66
C ASP A 575 7.53 14.26 33.25
N GLU A 576 7.92 13.05 32.86
CA GLU A 576 7.54 12.42 31.58
C GLU A 576 6.02 12.25 31.46
N ALA A 577 5.37 11.71 32.50
CA ALA A 577 3.92 11.50 32.52
C ALA A 577 3.14 12.81 32.41
N ILE A 578 3.56 13.89 33.09
CA ILE A 578 2.92 15.21 32.97
C ILE A 578 3.16 15.81 31.59
N THR A 579 4.38 15.70 31.06
CA THR A 579 4.74 16.21 29.73
C THR A 579 3.90 15.57 28.63
N PHE A 580 3.76 14.23 28.65
CA PHE A 580 3.04 13.48 27.62
C PHE A 580 1.57 13.21 27.93
N PHE A 581 1.05 13.51 29.13
CA PHE A 581 -0.36 13.31 29.51
C PHE A 581 -1.35 13.77 28.43
N ARG A 582 -1.08 14.94 27.86
CA ARG A 582 -1.92 15.61 26.85
C ARG A 582 -2.10 14.78 25.58
N ALA A 583 -1.11 13.96 25.22
CA ALA A 583 -1.22 12.97 24.15
C ALA A 583 -1.79 11.66 24.69
N ASN A 584 -1.24 11.14 25.79
CA ASN A 584 -1.55 9.82 26.35
C ASN A 584 -3.04 9.67 26.70
N VAL A 585 -3.70 10.71 27.22
CA VAL A 585 -5.13 10.68 27.60
C VAL A 585 -6.10 10.51 26.41
N PHE A 586 -5.61 10.56 25.17
CA PHE A 586 -6.42 10.27 23.98
C PHE A 586 -6.45 8.78 23.60
N PHE A 587 -5.48 7.98 24.06
CA PHE A 587 -5.40 6.58 23.71
C PHE A 587 -6.40 5.74 24.51
N ARG A 588 -6.99 4.75 23.83
CA ARG A 588 -7.87 3.73 24.44
C ARG A 588 -7.13 2.44 24.75
N ASN A 589 -6.14 2.13 23.92
CA ASN A 589 -5.27 0.96 24.00
C ASN A 589 -3.83 1.46 24.02
N PHE A 590 -2.95 0.77 24.76
CA PHE A 590 -1.52 1.03 24.80
C PHE A 590 -0.77 -0.24 24.40
N ASP A 591 0.27 -0.07 23.59
CA ASP A 591 1.23 -1.12 23.26
C ASP A 591 2.33 -1.12 24.33
N VAL A 592 2.33 -2.14 25.19
CA VAL A 592 3.19 -2.22 26.39
C VAL A 592 4.46 -2.98 26.04
N LYS A 593 5.54 -2.24 25.72
CA LYS A 593 6.82 -2.83 25.28
C LYS A 593 7.80 -3.04 26.43
N SER A 594 7.66 -2.27 27.50
CA SER A 594 8.55 -2.26 28.67
C SER A 594 7.77 -2.34 29.97
N SER A 595 8.45 -2.59 31.08
CA SER A 595 7.82 -2.50 32.40
C SER A 595 7.49 -1.04 32.78
N ALA A 596 8.27 -0.07 32.29
CA ALA A 596 8.05 1.37 32.49
C ALA A 596 6.76 1.89 31.84
N ASP A 597 6.36 1.36 30.68
CA ASP A 597 5.10 1.72 30.01
C ASP A 597 3.89 1.51 30.93
N LYS A 598 3.89 0.46 31.76
CA LYS A 598 2.80 0.18 32.72
C LYS A 598 2.67 1.29 33.77
N LEU A 599 3.80 1.81 34.24
CA LEU A 599 3.84 2.91 35.21
C LEU A 599 3.41 4.24 34.56
N LEU A 600 3.77 4.48 33.29
CA LEU A 600 3.33 5.64 32.52
C LEU A 600 1.80 5.62 32.26
N ILE A 601 1.21 4.46 31.98
CA ILE A 601 -0.24 4.26 31.86
C ILE A 601 -0.93 4.57 33.21
N TYR A 602 -0.37 4.06 34.31
CA TYR A 602 -0.89 4.31 35.66
C TYR A 602 -0.86 5.80 36.03
N LEU A 603 0.26 6.49 35.75
CA LEU A 603 0.38 7.92 36.00
C LEU A 603 -0.56 8.74 35.11
N THR A 604 -0.74 8.35 33.84
CA THR A 604 -1.71 9.00 32.94
C THR A 604 -3.13 8.89 33.48
N PHE A 605 -3.53 7.71 33.98
CA PHE A 605 -4.81 7.53 34.67
C PHE A 605 -4.91 8.42 35.93
N TYR A 606 -3.88 8.42 36.77
CA TYR A 606 -3.88 9.19 38.01
C TYR A 606 -4.00 10.70 37.76
N ILE A 607 -3.24 11.24 36.80
CA ILE A 607 -3.34 12.65 36.37
C ILE A 607 -4.76 12.96 35.88
N ASN A 608 -5.45 12.02 35.22
CA ASN A 608 -6.84 12.23 34.82
C ASN A 608 -7.82 12.27 36.01
N VAL A 609 -7.65 11.39 37.01
CA VAL A 609 -8.41 11.44 38.28
C VAL A 609 -8.15 12.76 39.01
N ALA A 610 -6.89 13.19 39.06
CA ALA A 610 -6.47 14.44 39.68
C ALA A 610 -7.07 15.67 38.99
N LEU A 611 -7.08 15.73 37.66
CA LEU A 611 -7.73 16.81 36.91
C LEU A 611 -9.26 16.79 37.09
N LYS A 612 -9.90 15.62 37.19
CA LYS A 612 -11.32 15.50 37.54
C LYS A 612 -11.60 16.12 38.92
N ARG A 613 -10.78 15.80 39.92
CA ARG A 613 -10.87 16.35 41.29
C ARG A 613 -10.64 17.87 41.32
N LEU A 614 -9.70 18.39 40.52
CA LEU A 614 -9.44 19.83 40.37
C LEU A 614 -10.53 20.59 39.60
N GLY A 615 -11.36 19.92 38.79
CA GLY A 615 -12.36 20.57 37.94
C GLY A 615 -13.40 21.42 38.69
N GLY A 616 -13.59 21.20 40.00
CA GLY A 616 -14.44 22.02 40.87
C GLY A 616 -13.72 23.16 41.61
N CYS A 617 -12.39 23.16 41.66
CA CYS A 617 -11.59 24.08 42.48
C CYS A 617 -11.32 25.41 41.74
N ARG A 618 -11.69 26.54 42.36
CA ARG A 618 -11.60 27.88 41.76
C ARG A 618 -10.32 28.63 42.14
N THR A 619 -9.67 28.25 43.23
CA THR A 619 -8.42 28.84 43.70
C THR A 619 -7.31 27.80 43.81
N LEU A 620 -6.04 28.24 43.74
CA LEU A 620 -4.90 27.37 44.00
C LEU A 620 -4.96 26.74 45.40
N ALA A 621 -5.43 27.47 46.42
CA ALA A 621 -5.56 26.94 47.79
C ALA A 621 -6.57 25.78 47.88
N GLU A 622 -7.74 25.91 47.23
CA GLU A 622 -8.72 24.81 47.10
C GLU A 622 -8.12 23.62 46.34
N GLY A 623 -7.47 23.89 45.20
CA GLY A 623 -6.86 22.86 44.36
C GLY A 623 -5.77 22.07 45.07
N THR A 624 -4.86 22.77 45.76
CA THR A 624 -3.80 22.18 46.58
C THR A 624 -4.38 21.28 47.66
N LYS A 625 -5.41 21.74 48.40
CA LYS A 625 -6.07 20.91 49.41
C LYS A 625 -6.73 19.66 48.80
N ALA A 626 -7.42 19.81 47.67
CA ALA A 626 -8.13 18.71 47.01
C ALA A 626 -7.19 17.64 46.42
N ILE A 627 -6.02 18.07 45.94
CA ILE A 627 -4.99 17.21 45.34
C ILE A 627 -4.11 16.52 46.40
N ILE A 628 -3.69 17.23 47.46
CA ILE A 628 -2.97 16.61 48.58
C ILE A 628 -3.85 15.51 49.21
N ASN A 629 -5.15 15.78 49.43
CA ASN A 629 -6.07 14.77 49.92
C ASN A 629 -6.17 13.55 48.99
N LEU A 630 -6.17 13.75 47.66
CA LEU A 630 -6.20 12.65 46.68
C LEU A 630 -4.90 11.83 46.66
N GLY A 631 -3.73 12.45 46.92
CA GLY A 631 -2.46 11.74 47.08
C GLY A 631 -2.45 10.82 48.30
N LEU A 632 -3.14 11.22 49.37
CA LEU A 632 -3.24 10.50 50.64
C LEU A 632 -4.33 9.41 50.68
N GLU A 633 -5.23 9.35 49.69
CA GLU A 633 -6.26 8.30 49.60
C GLU A 633 -5.65 6.90 49.50
N LYS A 634 -6.35 5.88 50.04
CA LYS A 634 -5.88 4.48 50.01
C LYS A 634 -5.60 4.05 48.57
N VAL A 635 -4.34 3.73 48.29
CA VAL A 635 -3.91 3.28 46.96
C VAL A 635 -4.25 1.80 46.78
N PRO A 636 -5.09 1.42 45.79
CA PRO A 636 -5.34 0.02 45.49
C PRO A 636 -4.19 -0.60 44.70
N VAL A 637 -4.00 -1.91 44.86
CA VAL A 637 -3.00 -2.73 44.13
C VAL A 637 -3.66 -3.90 43.38
N PRO A 638 -2.97 -4.56 42.42
CA PRO A 638 -3.57 -5.63 41.63
C PRO A 638 -4.18 -6.74 42.50
N GLY A 639 -5.39 -7.16 42.16
CA GLY A 639 -6.19 -8.11 42.95
C GLY A 639 -7.16 -7.47 43.95
N GLU A 640 -7.04 -6.17 44.26
CA GLU A 640 -8.03 -5.46 45.08
C GLU A 640 -9.20 -4.94 44.20
N PRO A 641 -10.47 -4.99 44.66
CA PRO A 641 -11.65 -4.61 43.84
C PRO A 641 -11.66 -3.19 43.27
N SER A 642 -10.88 -2.28 43.85
CA SER A 642 -10.79 -0.88 43.41
C SER A 642 -9.60 -0.61 42.46
N PHE A 643 -8.86 -1.64 42.04
CA PHE A 643 -7.73 -1.47 41.13
C PHE A 643 -8.19 -1.26 39.68
N PRO A 644 -7.80 -0.17 39.00
CA PRO A 644 -8.44 0.27 37.75
C PRO A 644 -7.98 -0.50 36.49
N PHE A 645 -7.02 -1.41 36.58
CA PHE A 645 -6.42 -2.10 35.43
C PHE A 645 -6.40 -3.63 35.60
N PRO A 646 -7.51 -4.34 35.30
CA PRO A 646 -7.49 -5.81 35.26
C PRO A 646 -6.49 -6.30 34.19
N GLY A 647 -5.69 -7.31 34.53
CA GLY A 647 -4.76 -7.98 33.60
C GLY A 647 -3.46 -7.22 33.22
N LEU A 648 -3.40 -5.89 33.36
CA LEU A 648 -2.21 -5.10 32.98
C LEU A 648 -0.98 -5.37 33.88
N PHE A 649 -1.25 -5.63 35.15
CA PHE A 649 -0.26 -5.95 36.17
C PHE A 649 -0.53 -7.37 36.71
N PRO A 650 0.49 -8.24 36.81
CA PRO A 650 0.42 -9.48 37.59
C PRO A 650 -0.19 -9.29 38.98
N LEU A 651 -0.80 -10.34 39.52
CA LEU A 651 -1.20 -10.38 40.92
C LEU A 651 0.06 -10.44 41.82
N PRO A 652 0.04 -9.85 43.03
CA PRO A 652 1.14 -9.94 43.97
C PRO A 652 1.37 -11.39 44.40
N GLN A 653 2.63 -11.82 44.38
CA GLN A 653 3.06 -13.15 44.83
C GLN A 653 3.12 -13.24 46.36
N SER A 654 3.21 -12.10 47.06
CA SER A 654 3.24 -12.04 48.52
C SER A 654 2.57 -10.77 49.08
N PRO A 655 2.11 -10.78 50.34
CA PRO A 655 1.65 -9.57 51.03
C PRO A 655 2.71 -8.46 51.08
N GLN A 656 3.99 -8.83 51.17
CA GLN A 656 5.12 -7.91 51.17
C GLN A 656 5.30 -7.21 49.82
N GLU A 657 5.15 -7.92 48.70
CA GLU A 657 5.18 -7.33 47.35
C GLU A 657 3.98 -6.39 47.12
N ALA A 658 2.78 -6.80 47.56
CA ALA A 658 1.58 -5.96 47.49
C ALA A 658 1.79 -4.64 48.24
N GLU A 659 2.38 -4.69 49.44
CA GLU A 659 2.63 -3.50 50.25
C GLU A 659 3.81 -2.66 49.74
N LEU A 660 4.84 -3.28 49.16
CA LEU A 660 5.94 -2.58 48.47
C LEU A 660 5.39 -1.76 47.29
N LEU A 661 4.58 -2.37 46.43
CA LEU A 661 3.92 -1.66 45.33
C LEU A 661 2.99 -0.56 45.84
N ARG A 662 2.20 -0.83 46.89
CA ARG A 662 1.28 0.16 47.47
C ARG A 662 2.03 1.42 47.92
N ASN A 663 3.14 1.25 48.61
CA ASN A 663 3.95 2.37 49.10
C ASN A 663 4.68 3.11 47.96
N TYR A 664 5.14 2.40 46.92
CA TYR A 664 5.70 3.04 45.72
C TYR A 664 4.66 3.87 44.96
N LEU A 665 3.48 3.29 44.70
CA LEU A 665 2.38 3.96 44.03
C LEU A 665 1.80 5.11 44.87
N LYS A 666 1.93 5.09 46.20
CA LYS A 666 1.61 6.24 47.06
C LYS A 666 2.62 7.37 46.87
N GLN A 667 3.92 7.09 47.01
CA GLN A 667 5.00 8.07 46.85
C GLN A 667 4.91 8.79 45.49
N ILE A 668 4.71 8.03 44.40
CA ILE A 668 4.65 8.59 43.05
C ILE A 668 3.37 9.42 42.79
N ARG A 669 2.25 9.11 43.48
CA ARG A 669 1.01 9.91 43.43
C ARG A 669 1.17 11.25 44.13
N GLU A 670 1.87 11.28 45.27
CA GLU A 670 2.12 12.52 46.01
C GLU A 670 3.08 13.45 45.21
N GLU A 671 4.12 12.90 44.56
CA GLU A 671 4.97 13.63 43.62
C GLU A 671 4.19 14.17 42.40
N ALA A 672 3.41 13.30 41.74
CA ALA A 672 2.59 13.70 40.60
C ALA A 672 1.55 14.76 40.99
N SER A 673 1.00 14.69 42.21
CA SER A 673 0.13 15.71 42.79
C SER A 673 0.80 17.07 42.91
N GLY A 674 1.99 17.13 43.50
CA GLY A 674 2.75 18.38 43.65
C GLY A 674 3.08 19.03 42.31
N ARG A 675 3.58 18.24 41.36
CA ARG A 675 4.00 18.74 40.03
C ARG A 675 2.84 19.03 39.08
N LEU A 676 1.68 18.38 39.26
CA LEU A 676 0.49 18.71 38.48
C LEU A 676 -0.07 20.11 38.82
N LEU A 677 0.04 20.55 40.08
CA LEU A 677 -0.46 21.87 40.50
C LEU A 677 0.23 23.03 39.76
N SER A 678 1.54 22.93 39.49
CA SER A 678 2.30 23.98 38.79
C SER A 678 1.93 24.14 37.31
N VAL A 679 1.27 23.15 36.71
CA VAL A 679 0.77 23.22 35.32
C VAL A 679 -0.76 23.43 35.26
N ALA A 680 -1.50 22.90 36.23
CA ALA A 680 -2.96 23.02 36.34
C ALA A 680 -3.43 24.38 36.87
N TYR A 681 -2.54 25.15 37.51
CA TYR A 681 -2.77 26.54 37.89
C TYR A 681 -1.76 27.48 37.23
N ARG A 682 -2.14 28.74 37.05
CA ARG A 682 -1.26 29.81 36.58
C ARG A 682 -0.48 30.42 37.77
N PRO A 683 0.65 31.12 37.54
CA PRO A 683 1.41 31.79 38.60
C PRO A 683 0.59 32.79 39.43
N ASN A 684 -0.49 33.35 38.88
CA ASN A 684 -1.43 34.23 39.59
C ASN A 684 -2.51 33.47 40.41
N GLY A 685 -2.33 32.17 40.65
CA GLY A 685 -3.24 31.31 41.43
C GLY A 685 -4.56 30.96 40.75
N THR A 686 -4.80 31.39 39.50
CA THR A 686 -6.05 31.09 38.77
C THR A 686 -5.98 29.74 38.04
N PRO A 687 -7.10 29.00 37.91
CA PRO A 687 -7.10 27.68 37.28
C PRO A 687 -6.75 27.75 35.79
N ASN A 688 -5.88 26.86 35.33
CA ASN A 688 -5.52 26.75 33.93
C ASN A 688 -6.63 25.99 33.16
N LYS A 689 -7.56 26.76 32.59
CA LYS A 689 -8.71 26.25 31.81
C LYS A 689 -8.33 25.24 30.71
N TRP A 690 -7.10 25.31 30.19
CA TRP A 690 -6.60 24.39 29.16
C TRP A 690 -6.34 22.98 29.74
N TRP A 691 -5.73 22.89 30.92
CA TRP A 691 -5.55 21.62 31.64
C TRP A 691 -6.87 21.10 32.22
N LEU A 692 -7.69 21.98 32.82
CA LEU A 692 -8.98 21.56 33.40
C LEU A 692 -10.03 21.15 32.35
N ALA A 693 -9.83 21.44 31.07
CA ALA A 693 -10.67 20.90 29.99
C ALA A 693 -10.66 19.36 29.96
N PHE A 694 -9.57 18.73 30.42
CA PHE A 694 -9.43 17.27 30.49
C PHE A 694 -10.19 16.65 31.67
N ALA A 695 -10.64 17.42 32.67
CA ALA A 695 -11.40 16.94 33.83
C ALA A 695 -12.69 16.17 33.47
N LYS A 696 -13.25 16.40 32.27
CA LYS A 696 -14.45 15.72 31.76
C LYS A 696 -14.15 14.49 30.89
N ARG A 697 -12.88 14.10 30.75
CA ARG A 697 -12.44 13.07 29.80
C ARG A 697 -12.30 11.71 30.50
N LYS A 698 -12.83 10.66 29.87
CA LYS A 698 -12.55 9.27 30.29
C LYS A 698 -11.22 8.80 29.71
N PHE A 699 -10.43 8.09 30.51
CA PHE A 699 -9.20 7.40 30.09
C PHE A 699 -9.48 5.90 30.00
N MET A 700 -9.10 5.24 28.90
CA MET A 700 -9.36 3.80 28.64
C MET A 700 -10.81 3.34 28.92
N ASN A 701 -11.80 4.25 28.75
CA ASN A 701 -13.21 4.06 29.15
C ASN A 701 -13.48 3.76 30.64
N ILE A 702 -12.44 3.76 31.50
CA ILE A 702 -12.56 3.49 32.95
C ILE A 702 -13.50 4.52 33.58
N ILE A 703 -14.46 4.04 34.38
CA ILE A 703 -15.36 4.89 35.16
C ILE A 703 -14.55 5.46 36.32
N LEU A 704 -14.17 6.74 36.20
CA LEU A 704 -13.43 7.44 37.26
C LEU A 704 -14.34 7.60 38.49
N PRO A 705 -13.95 7.11 39.69
CA PRO A 705 -14.74 7.28 40.92
C PRO A 705 -15.07 8.76 41.15
N SER A 706 -16.27 9.00 41.69
CA SER A 706 -16.92 10.32 41.83
C SER A 706 -15.99 11.40 42.37
#